data_AF-A0A9P6FAH2-F1
#
_entry.id   AF-A0A9P6FAH2-F1
#
_cell.length_a   1.000
_cell.length_b   1.000
_cell.length_c   1.000
_cell.angle_alpha   90.00
_cell.angle_beta   90.00
_cell.angle_gamma   90.00
#
_symmetry.space_group_name_H-M   'P 1'
#
loop_
_entity.id
_entity.type
_entity.pdbx_description
1 polymer ?
#
loop_
_entity_poly.entity_id
_entity_poly.type
_entity_poly.pdbx_seq_one_letter_code
_entity_poly.pdbx_strand_id
1 'polypeptide(L)'
;MSTSFSLPPEIFRLILNCLEHNQDTASLATLLRVSKSICRVTLPVLYADPYHLKNFKTSSYSSSADNDTKDLLALTRLLLRQSPYGQLTELLKAAFFPASTVEVSLPDPRVDHKVKDQLIDYRFHLRKLNLQPESNPFADIFMKDRINGNKSLMEFLEQPTYRDKPRDFLKNQIWKELTWALCVPDNLQELYLPLTELNRYQGLIDQLSRLSSVVFVNDLQLTRTSKNDAKRSRLFKGMVKFVERHATLFPNKLRQARCTHIPYDGNDCPRSIHLKLATILPLLSAPTFLDYTNWTQFVMRSKEVNLEYVKDIRGVGYPEYKDVYFSDRLFTNDGSFLQRCRSLETVDLDITDLEAQDMFRWAVKEKQESELDIANGRTPNPLPPLQEVSLRISSGTQSQILNDIAPVFGGTLSNLYISGGCSPSDYLGSHALAIDGLGWKWERLDYLALESVTGPLLLHPDLLLTCPSVKTLFLDDMGAEECLRGQPTFRYFKPAVLEHVKQIKLGGTPAAAFHPDTLHTTKNLEQLQLLPWDTGTVGLRGNFESDDDEEEEEIDNEQLEWVRHQAEDENRMALWPRIAEPVWTWDWDLPKLTRLSLSYQYAHMFQFKMFQGTPNLTHLRLTGASSLLGPLMQRQDYMSPSNFAFGPTRMIYDQFTFAKDDYNNNEHEDDHENDHKKDDEGGGLENAPATFPTQHIHLPKLVDLSISGNWEINTAMLHFMCSQLALNLESLALHGTRGLSAKELIEITSRNLWRLQQVNVGLTISSEDARAAGVIPCEDGTHHSRKFVLANPPQGYNPSFIFSTTY
;
A
#
# COMPACT_ATOMS: atom_id res chain seq x y z
N MET A 1 16.74 41.25 -36.68
CA MET A 1 16.09 41.87 -35.50
C MET A 1 16.66 41.21 -34.25
N SER A 2 17.45 41.95 -33.47
CA SER A 2 17.99 41.49 -32.19
C SER A 2 16.92 41.67 -31.11
N THR A 3 16.07 40.67 -30.92
CA THR A 3 15.15 40.61 -29.78
C THR A 3 15.96 40.22 -28.54
N SER A 4 16.56 41.20 -27.89
CA SER A 4 17.12 41.02 -26.55
C SER A 4 16.01 40.55 -25.63
N PHE A 5 16.08 39.31 -25.18
CA PHE A 5 15.18 38.77 -24.18
C PHE A 5 15.34 39.61 -22.90
N SER A 6 14.27 40.24 -22.43
CA SER A 6 14.31 41.25 -21.35
C SER A 6 14.51 40.65 -19.95
N LEU A 7 14.45 39.33 -19.82
CA LEU A 7 14.65 38.63 -18.55
C LEU A 7 16.14 38.36 -18.31
N PRO A 8 16.67 38.74 -17.12
CA PRO A 8 17.99 38.30 -16.67
C PRO A 8 18.13 36.76 -16.76
N PRO A 9 19.26 36.23 -17.26
CA PRO A 9 19.49 34.79 -17.40
C PRO A 9 19.28 33.99 -16.11
N GLU A 10 19.56 34.60 -14.95
CA GLU A 10 19.39 34.03 -13.62
C GLU A 10 17.92 33.76 -13.32
N ILE A 11 17.04 34.72 -13.63
CA ILE A 11 15.59 34.57 -13.44
C ILE A 11 15.06 33.48 -14.37
N PHE A 12 15.52 33.45 -15.63
CA PHE A 12 15.09 32.41 -16.56
C PHE A 12 15.54 31.01 -16.11
N ARG A 13 16.74 30.87 -15.55
CA ARG A 13 17.18 29.60 -14.93
C ARG A 13 16.32 29.21 -13.74
N LEU A 14 15.91 30.14 -12.88
CA LEU A 14 14.99 29.84 -11.78
C LEU A 14 13.63 29.35 -12.29
N ILE A 15 13.11 29.95 -13.37
CA ILE A 15 11.89 29.49 -14.03
C ILE A 15 12.08 28.05 -14.55
N LEU A 16 13.17 27.78 -15.26
CA LEU A 16 13.45 26.44 -15.78
C LEU A 16 13.59 25.40 -14.66
N ASN A 17 14.30 25.73 -13.57
CA ASN A 17 14.44 24.86 -12.41
C ASN A 17 13.09 24.61 -11.74
N CYS A 18 12.21 25.61 -11.67
CA CYS A 18 10.86 25.47 -11.15
C CYS A 18 10.01 24.56 -12.05
N LEU A 19 10.06 24.74 -13.37
CA LEU A 19 9.37 23.88 -14.33
C LEU A 19 9.90 22.44 -14.32
N GLU A 20 11.21 22.25 -14.18
CA GLU A 20 11.85 20.93 -14.03
C GLU A 20 11.41 20.26 -12.72
N HIS A 21 11.46 20.99 -11.60
CA HIS A 21 11.04 20.48 -10.29
C HIS A 21 9.55 20.09 -10.28
N ASN A 22 8.71 20.89 -10.95
CA ASN A 22 7.27 20.61 -11.10
C ASN A 22 6.97 19.60 -12.24
N GLN A 23 7.98 19.14 -12.98
CA GLN A 23 7.85 18.23 -14.12
C GLN A 23 6.91 18.75 -15.23
N ASP A 24 6.86 20.07 -15.44
CA ASP A 24 6.00 20.71 -16.45
C ASP A 24 6.66 20.69 -17.84
N THR A 25 6.65 19.51 -18.45
CA THR A 25 7.23 19.26 -19.79
C THR A 25 6.51 20.01 -20.90
N ALA A 26 5.20 20.27 -20.76
CA ALA A 26 4.41 21.00 -21.75
C ALA A 26 4.83 22.48 -21.84
N SER A 27 5.03 23.13 -20.70
CA SER A 27 5.57 24.49 -20.64
C SER A 27 7.00 24.55 -21.16
N LEU A 28 7.86 23.60 -20.79
CA LEU A 28 9.23 23.49 -21.31
C LEU A 28 9.24 23.32 -22.84
N ALA A 29 8.37 22.47 -23.40
CA ALA A 29 8.24 22.30 -24.85
C ALA A 29 7.73 23.58 -25.55
N THR A 30 6.83 24.33 -24.91
CA THR A 30 6.34 25.61 -25.42
C THR A 30 7.46 26.66 -25.47
N LEU A 31 8.33 26.69 -24.46
CA LEU A 31 9.49 27.59 -24.40
C LEU A 31 10.45 27.39 -25.57
N LEU A 32 10.59 26.17 -26.10
CA LEU A 32 11.41 25.90 -27.28
C LEU A 32 10.99 26.71 -28.52
N ARG A 33 9.72 27.14 -28.59
CA ARG A 33 9.15 27.85 -29.75
C ARG A 33 9.30 29.38 -29.66
N VAL A 34 9.72 29.91 -28.52
CA VAL A 34 9.69 31.37 -28.27
C VAL A 34 10.85 32.10 -28.96
N SER A 35 12.09 31.65 -28.77
CA SER A 35 13.26 32.21 -29.45
C SER A 35 14.44 31.25 -29.46
N LYS A 36 15.44 31.47 -30.34
CA LYS A 36 16.64 30.63 -30.42
C LYS A 36 17.48 30.65 -29.13
N SER A 37 17.52 31.77 -28.42
CA SER A 37 18.25 31.88 -27.15
C SER A 37 17.57 31.10 -26.03
N ILE A 38 16.25 31.24 -25.90
CA ILE A 38 15.43 30.49 -24.94
C ILE A 38 15.54 28.99 -25.21
N CYS A 39 15.33 28.59 -26.47
CA CYS A 39 15.46 27.21 -26.92
C CYS A 39 16.80 26.60 -26.46
N ARG A 40 17.93 27.28 -26.73
CA ARG A 40 19.27 26.82 -26.31
C ARG A 40 19.43 26.58 -24.80
N VAL A 41 18.76 27.35 -23.96
CA VAL A 41 18.85 27.21 -22.49
C VAL A 41 17.83 26.20 -21.96
N THR A 42 16.68 26.05 -22.63
CA THR A 42 15.63 25.08 -22.26
C THR A 42 15.97 23.65 -22.67
N LEU A 43 16.65 23.45 -23.82
CA LEU A 43 16.97 22.12 -24.33
C LEU A 43 17.73 21.22 -23.34
N PRO A 44 18.80 21.69 -22.66
CA PRO A 44 19.48 20.89 -21.64
C PRO A 44 18.58 20.42 -20.51
N VAL A 45 17.52 21.17 -20.17
CA VAL A 45 16.58 20.84 -19.09
C VAL A 45 15.56 19.82 -19.58
N LEU A 46 14.91 20.10 -20.72
CA LEU A 46 13.87 19.24 -21.27
C LEU A 46 14.40 17.87 -21.73
N TYR A 47 15.59 17.83 -22.32
CA TYR A 47 16.19 16.60 -22.85
C TYR A 47 17.25 15.99 -21.92
N ALA A 48 17.39 16.46 -20.67
CA ALA A 48 18.29 15.84 -19.70
C ALA A 48 17.93 14.37 -19.46
N ASP A 49 16.64 14.08 -19.31
CA ASP A 49 16.09 12.73 -19.08
C ASP A 49 14.77 12.53 -19.85
N PRO A 50 14.84 12.30 -21.18
CA PRO A 50 13.65 12.23 -22.04
C PRO A 50 12.72 11.04 -21.74
N TYR A 51 13.17 10.07 -20.95
CA TYR A 51 12.46 8.82 -20.68
C TYR A 51 11.90 8.72 -19.26
N HIS A 52 11.94 9.80 -18.49
CA HIS A 52 11.45 9.80 -17.11
C HIS A 52 9.94 9.48 -17.03
N LEU A 53 9.59 8.35 -16.40
CA LEU A 53 8.27 7.72 -16.40
C LEU A 53 7.11 8.60 -15.93
N LYS A 54 7.38 9.55 -15.02
CA LYS A 54 6.34 10.46 -14.50
C LYS A 54 5.80 11.39 -15.57
N ASN A 55 6.57 11.70 -16.62
CA ASN A 55 6.15 12.57 -17.70
C ASN A 55 5.03 11.97 -18.58
N PHE A 56 4.80 10.64 -18.48
CA PHE A 56 3.84 9.91 -19.31
C PHE A 56 2.70 9.28 -18.50
N LYS A 57 2.69 9.43 -17.17
CA LYS A 57 1.68 8.81 -16.27
C LYS A 57 0.66 9.80 -15.69
N THR A 58 0.65 11.05 -16.13
CA THR A 58 -0.19 12.12 -15.53
C THR A 58 -1.66 12.12 -15.97
N SER A 59 -2.09 11.20 -16.83
CA SER A 59 -3.49 11.06 -17.21
C SER A 59 -4.09 9.80 -16.60
N SER A 60 -4.80 9.97 -15.48
CA SER A 60 -5.56 8.93 -14.78
C SER A 60 -6.87 8.54 -15.48
N TYR A 61 -7.05 8.88 -16.77
CA TYR A 61 -8.20 8.46 -17.57
C TYR A 61 -7.76 7.61 -18.76
N SER A 62 -8.34 6.41 -18.85
CA SER A 62 -7.99 5.25 -19.68
C SER A 62 -7.97 5.45 -21.21
N SER A 63 -8.19 6.67 -21.72
CA SER A 63 -8.16 6.97 -23.15
C SER A 63 -6.88 7.66 -23.65
N SER A 64 -5.95 8.11 -22.78
CA SER A 64 -4.75 8.84 -23.22
C SER A 64 -3.51 7.99 -23.53
N ALA A 65 -3.43 6.74 -23.05
CA ALA A 65 -2.20 5.94 -23.11
C ALA A 65 -1.68 5.74 -24.56
N ASP A 66 -2.60 5.79 -25.53
CA ASP A 66 -2.31 5.71 -26.95
C ASP A 66 -1.59 6.94 -27.52
N ASN A 67 -1.82 8.13 -26.97
CA ASN A 67 -1.16 9.37 -27.38
C ASN A 67 0.22 9.48 -26.74
N ASP A 68 0.35 9.16 -25.45
CA ASP A 68 1.63 9.15 -24.73
C ASP A 68 2.66 8.23 -25.43
N THR A 69 2.18 7.08 -25.89
CA THR A 69 2.94 6.14 -26.73
C THR A 69 3.44 6.76 -28.04
N LYS A 70 2.59 7.51 -28.75
CA LYS A 70 2.93 8.12 -30.04
C LYS A 70 3.99 9.20 -29.87
N ASP A 71 3.86 10.02 -28.84
CA ASP A 71 4.79 11.11 -28.55
C ASP A 71 6.17 10.57 -28.18
N LEU A 72 6.21 9.51 -27.36
CA LEU A 72 7.44 8.82 -27.03
C LEU A 72 8.12 8.18 -28.26
N LEU A 73 7.34 7.56 -29.15
CA LEU A 73 7.87 7.02 -30.41
C LEU A 73 8.41 8.13 -31.31
N ALA A 74 7.70 9.25 -31.41
CA ALA A 74 8.14 10.41 -32.19
C ALA A 74 9.45 10.99 -31.64
N LEU A 75 9.55 11.15 -30.31
CA LEU A 75 10.75 11.57 -29.61
C LEU A 75 11.92 10.63 -29.87
N THR A 76 11.68 9.32 -29.76
CA THR A 76 12.73 8.31 -29.96
C THR A 76 13.20 8.27 -31.40
N ARG A 77 12.30 8.38 -32.37
CA ARG A 77 12.64 8.53 -33.79
C ARG A 77 13.46 9.79 -34.03
N LEU A 78 13.08 10.91 -33.42
CA LEU A 78 13.83 12.18 -33.52
C LEU A 78 15.27 12.01 -33.02
N LEU A 79 15.45 11.39 -31.86
CA LEU A 79 16.77 11.13 -31.29
C LEU A 79 17.57 10.14 -32.16
N LEU A 80 16.96 9.04 -32.60
CA LEU A 80 17.62 8.05 -33.47
C LEU A 80 18.03 8.62 -34.84
N ARG A 81 17.28 9.58 -35.39
CA ARG A 81 17.66 10.26 -36.65
C ARG A 81 18.97 11.06 -36.52
N GLN A 82 19.35 11.44 -35.30
CA GLN A 82 20.61 12.14 -35.02
C GLN A 82 21.73 11.17 -34.63
N SER A 83 21.45 9.87 -34.56
CA SER A 83 22.48 8.85 -34.33
C SER A 83 23.32 8.62 -35.59
N PRO A 84 24.65 8.43 -35.45
CA PRO A 84 25.49 7.97 -36.55
C PRO A 84 24.87 6.74 -37.21
N TYR A 85 24.81 6.74 -38.54
CA TYR A 85 24.16 5.66 -39.30
C TYR A 85 24.71 4.27 -38.93
N GLY A 86 26.02 4.15 -38.69
CA GLY A 86 26.66 2.90 -38.26
C GLY A 86 26.27 2.41 -36.86
N GLN A 87 25.63 3.25 -36.03
CA GLN A 87 25.10 2.84 -34.72
C GLN A 87 23.65 2.34 -34.79
N LEU A 88 22.94 2.57 -35.90
CA LEU A 88 21.57 2.11 -36.10
C LEU A 88 21.57 0.68 -36.68
N THR A 89 21.22 -0.30 -35.85
CA THR A 89 21.05 -1.68 -36.31
C THR A 89 19.82 -1.85 -37.19
N GLU A 90 19.80 -2.89 -38.03
CA GLU A 90 18.63 -3.22 -38.84
C GLU A 90 17.37 -3.47 -37.98
N LEU A 91 17.55 -4.01 -36.77
CA LEU A 91 16.48 -4.16 -35.81
C LEU A 91 15.87 -2.81 -35.40
N LEU A 92 16.68 -1.80 -35.08
CA LEU A 92 16.17 -0.46 -34.75
C LEU A 92 15.54 0.23 -35.95
N LYS A 93 16.11 0.04 -37.15
CA LYS A 93 15.53 0.55 -38.39
C LYS A 93 14.14 -0.04 -38.59
N ALA A 94 14.00 -1.35 -38.51
CA ALA A 94 12.72 -2.03 -38.65
C ALA A 94 11.71 -1.64 -37.54
N ALA A 95 12.17 -1.52 -36.30
CA ALA A 95 11.31 -1.20 -35.15
C ALA A 95 10.79 0.24 -35.17
N PHE A 96 11.64 1.22 -35.51
CA PHE A 96 11.30 2.64 -35.38
C PHE A 96 11.06 3.36 -36.71
N PHE A 97 11.49 2.82 -37.85
CA PHE A 97 11.34 3.47 -39.16
C PHE A 97 10.56 2.55 -40.12
N PRO A 98 9.23 2.70 -40.23
CA PRO A 98 8.44 1.87 -41.14
C PRO A 98 8.91 2.07 -42.60
N ALA A 99 8.91 1.01 -43.42
CA ALA A 99 9.45 1.00 -44.78
C ALA A 99 8.99 2.18 -45.65
N SER A 100 7.74 2.65 -45.46
CA SER A 100 7.19 3.81 -46.16
C SER A 100 7.90 5.14 -45.86
N THR A 101 8.71 5.20 -44.79
CA THR A 101 9.42 6.42 -44.33
C THR A 101 10.94 6.32 -44.41
N VAL A 102 11.50 5.13 -44.65
CA VAL A 102 12.96 4.86 -44.57
C VAL A 102 13.75 5.68 -45.59
N GLU A 103 13.27 5.80 -46.83
CA GLU A 103 14.00 6.51 -47.90
C GLU A 103 14.03 8.04 -47.75
N VAL A 104 13.08 8.62 -47.01
CA VAL A 104 12.98 10.09 -46.85
C VAL A 104 13.50 10.56 -45.47
N SER A 105 13.64 9.66 -44.50
CA SER A 105 13.80 10.03 -43.09
C SER A 105 15.15 9.72 -42.46
N LEU A 106 15.97 8.85 -43.07
CA LEU A 106 17.28 8.53 -42.52
C LEU A 106 18.29 9.61 -42.93
N PRO A 107 19.22 9.99 -42.04
CA PRO A 107 20.26 10.96 -42.38
C PRO A 107 21.09 10.38 -43.53
N ASP A 108 21.02 11.01 -44.72
CA ASP A 108 21.89 10.63 -45.83
C ASP A 108 23.35 10.88 -45.39
N PRO A 109 24.20 9.83 -45.37
CA PRO A 109 25.59 9.96 -44.94
C PRO A 109 26.39 10.96 -45.79
N ARG A 110 25.86 11.39 -46.94
CA ARG A 110 26.48 12.33 -47.89
C ARG A 110 26.06 13.79 -47.69
N VAL A 111 25.13 14.11 -46.79
CA VAL A 111 24.69 15.50 -46.57
C VAL A 111 25.84 16.35 -46.02
N ASP A 112 26.14 17.44 -46.74
CA ASP A 112 27.23 18.39 -46.48
C ASP A 112 27.23 18.87 -45.01
N HIS A 113 28.41 18.84 -44.38
CA HIS A 113 28.64 19.23 -42.98
C HIS A 113 28.14 20.64 -42.66
N LYS A 114 28.07 21.53 -43.66
CA LYS A 114 27.56 22.90 -43.51
C LYS A 114 26.09 22.99 -43.10
N VAL A 115 25.26 22.00 -43.44
CA VAL A 115 23.85 21.97 -43.04
C VAL A 115 23.70 21.46 -41.59
N LYS A 116 24.63 20.61 -41.13
CA LYS A 116 24.60 20.04 -39.78
C LYS A 116 24.83 21.10 -38.69
N ASP A 117 25.64 22.12 -38.95
CA ASP A 117 25.89 23.21 -38.00
C ASP A 117 24.64 24.08 -37.70
N GLN A 118 23.60 23.95 -38.53
CA GLN A 118 22.32 24.66 -38.32
C GLN A 118 21.29 23.84 -37.54
N LEU A 119 21.46 22.51 -37.46
CA LEU A 119 20.54 21.63 -36.76
C LEU A 119 20.87 21.56 -35.27
N ILE A 120 19.82 21.59 -34.44
CA ILE A 120 19.94 21.41 -33.00
C ILE A 120 20.21 19.94 -32.73
N ASP A 121 21.37 19.61 -32.16
CA ASP A 121 21.69 18.26 -31.70
C ASP A 121 21.03 18.00 -30.34
N TYR A 122 19.86 17.37 -30.34
CA TYR A 122 19.12 17.02 -29.13
C TYR A 122 19.86 15.96 -28.32
N ARG A 123 20.63 15.07 -28.98
CA ARG A 123 21.37 14.00 -28.31
C ARG A 123 22.49 14.53 -27.43
N PHE A 124 23.09 15.67 -27.81
CA PHE A 124 24.09 16.35 -26.99
C PHE A 124 23.55 16.76 -25.60
N HIS A 125 22.23 16.93 -25.47
CA HIS A 125 21.59 17.32 -24.22
C HIS A 125 21.23 16.15 -23.30
N LEU A 126 21.36 14.90 -23.78
CA LEU A 126 21.10 13.71 -22.98
C LEU A 126 22.09 13.63 -21.81
N ARG A 127 21.56 13.64 -20.59
CA ARG A 127 22.32 13.46 -19.34
C ARG A 127 22.03 12.11 -18.71
N LYS A 128 20.79 11.66 -18.80
CA LYS A 128 20.31 10.39 -18.26
C LYS A 128 19.63 9.63 -19.37
N LEU A 129 20.00 8.36 -19.51
CA LEU A 129 19.35 7.45 -20.43
C LEU A 129 18.59 6.40 -19.62
N ASN A 130 17.51 6.83 -18.95
CA ASN A 130 16.70 6.01 -18.06
C ASN A 130 15.74 5.09 -18.82
N LEU A 131 16.30 4.24 -19.68
CA LEU A 131 15.60 3.15 -20.33
C LEU A 131 15.72 1.94 -19.40
N GLN A 132 14.87 1.82 -18.39
CA GLN A 132 14.78 0.60 -17.58
C GLN A 132 13.96 -0.46 -18.33
N PRO A 133 14.37 -1.74 -18.40
CA PRO A 133 13.60 -2.78 -19.10
C PRO A 133 12.20 -3.03 -18.52
N GLU A 134 12.07 -2.98 -17.19
CA GLU A 134 10.87 -3.34 -16.45
C GLU A 134 9.79 -2.27 -16.64
N SER A 135 10.20 -1.01 -16.55
CA SER A 135 9.33 0.13 -16.78
C SER A 135 9.45 0.68 -18.20
N ASN A 136 10.07 -0.05 -19.12
CA ASN A 136 10.33 0.45 -20.46
C ASN A 136 8.99 0.83 -21.09
N PRO A 137 8.71 2.11 -21.39
CA PRO A 137 7.45 2.47 -22.02
C PRO A 137 7.30 1.86 -23.42
N PHE A 138 8.40 1.37 -24.03
CA PHE A 138 8.35 0.57 -25.25
C PHE A 138 7.88 -0.88 -25.03
N ALA A 139 7.86 -1.40 -23.80
CA ALA A 139 7.35 -2.73 -23.50
C ALA A 139 5.91 -2.87 -23.98
N ASP A 140 5.04 -1.93 -23.62
CA ASP A 140 3.62 -1.96 -24.02
C ASP A 140 3.43 -1.75 -25.52
N ILE A 141 4.30 -0.94 -26.13
CA ILE A 141 4.29 -0.62 -27.57
C ILE A 141 4.56 -1.88 -28.39
N PHE A 142 5.47 -2.72 -27.91
CA PHE A 142 5.84 -3.98 -28.56
C PHE A 142 5.02 -5.18 -28.05
N MET A 143 4.29 -5.09 -26.93
CA MET A 143 3.46 -6.18 -26.42
C MET A 143 2.01 -6.15 -26.92
N LYS A 144 1.42 -4.98 -27.12
CA LYS A 144 0.07 -4.84 -27.71
C LYS A 144 0.14 -5.14 -29.21
N ASP A 145 -0.98 -5.53 -29.85
CA ASP A 145 -1.11 -5.92 -31.28
C ASP A 145 -0.59 -4.90 -32.32
N ARG A 146 0.02 -3.80 -31.89
CA ARG A 146 0.67 -2.78 -32.71
C ARG A 146 1.93 -3.25 -33.42
N ILE A 147 2.60 -4.31 -32.95
CA ILE A 147 3.64 -4.97 -33.75
C ILE A 147 3.07 -5.42 -35.11
N ASN A 148 1.83 -5.92 -35.14
CA ASN A 148 1.17 -6.36 -36.38
C ASN A 148 0.96 -5.19 -37.37
N GLY A 149 0.92 -3.95 -36.88
CA GLY A 149 0.84 -2.74 -37.70
C GLY A 149 2.17 -2.31 -38.32
N ASN A 150 3.32 -2.82 -37.86
CA ASN A 150 4.63 -2.52 -38.43
C ASN A 150 5.14 -3.70 -39.28
N LYS A 151 4.71 -3.72 -40.55
CA LYS A 151 5.09 -4.75 -41.53
C LYS A 151 6.61 -4.97 -41.61
N SER A 152 7.40 -3.89 -41.51
CA SER A 152 8.86 -3.95 -41.60
C SER A 152 9.49 -4.67 -40.41
N LEU A 153 8.98 -4.42 -39.20
CA LEU A 153 9.40 -5.17 -38.03
C LEU A 153 9.01 -6.64 -38.16
N MET A 154 7.78 -6.94 -38.58
CA MET A 154 7.34 -8.33 -38.75
C MET A 154 8.17 -9.10 -39.78
N GLU A 155 8.44 -8.51 -40.95
CA GLU A 155 9.34 -9.10 -41.96
C GLU A 155 10.75 -9.33 -41.42
N PHE A 156 11.26 -8.41 -40.59
CA PHE A 156 12.56 -8.56 -39.93
C PHE A 156 12.54 -9.70 -38.88
N LEU A 157 11.44 -9.86 -38.15
CA LEU A 157 11.30 -10.90 -37.13
C LEU A 157 11.17 -12.32 -37.69
N GLU A 158 10.75 -12.47 -38.94
CA GLU A 158 10.74 -13.78 -39.64
C GLU A 158 12.16 -14.31 -39.95
N GLN A 159 13.21 -13.49 -39.76
CA GLN A 159 14.58 -13.96 -39.91
C GLN A 159 14.89 -15.08 -38.91
N PRO A 160 15.67 -16.13 -39.31
CA PRO A 160 15.95 -17.28 -38.46
C PRO A 160 16.54 -16.94 -37.08
N THR A 161 17.20 -15.78 -36.96
CA THR A 161 17.78 -15.30 -35.70
C THR A 161 16.72 -14.92 -34.65
N TYR A 162 15.53 -14.48 -35.08
CA TYR A 162 14.48 -13.92 -34.22
C TYR A 162 13.21 -14.76 -34.19
N ARG A 163 12.93 -15.53 -35.24
CA ARG A 163 11.67 -16.26 -35.46
C ARG A 163 11.22 -17.11 -34.28
N ASP A 164 12.16 -17.82 -33.64
CA ASP A 164 11.86 -18.77 -32.56
C ASP A 164 12.13 -18.18 -31.15
N LYS A 165 12.35 -16.86 -31.05
CA LYS A 165 12.70 -16.22 -29.77
C LYS A 165 11.44 -15.73 -29.04
N PRO A 166 11.40 -15.85 -27.69
CA PRO A 166 10.32 -15.26 -26.90
C PRO A 166 10.21 -13.75 -27.12
N ARG A 167 9.00 -13.19 -27.00
CA ARG A 167 8.78 -11.73 -27.14
C ARG A 167 9.66 -10.91 -26.19
N ASP A 168 9.90 -11.40 -24.97
CA ASP A 168 10.77 -10.75 -23.99
C ASP A 168 12.22 -10.67 -24.46
N PHE A 169 12.69 -11.66 -25.22
CA PHE A 169 14.01 -11.59 -25.84
C PHE A 169 14.10 -10.43 -26.82
N LEU A 170 13.09 -10.26 -27.67
CA LEU A 170 13.05 -9.16 -28.63
C LEU A 170 12.98 -7.80 -27.94
N LYS A 171 12.12 -7.66 -26.93
CA LYS A 171 12.02 -6.45 -26.09
C LYS A 171 13.40 -6.07 -25.55
N ASN A 172 14.09 -7.04 -24.95
CA ASN A 172 15.42 -6.83 -24.40
C ASN A 172 16.43 -6.47 -25.49
N GLN A 173 16.37 -7.08 -26.68
CA GLN A 173 17.30 -6.74 -27.77
C GLN A 173 17.06 -5.32 -28.32
N ILE A 174 15.80 -4.92 -28.54
CA ILE A 174 15.48 -3.56 -28.99
C ILE A 174 15.98 -2.55 -27.95
N TRP A 175 15.73 -2.82 -26.67
CA TRP A 175 16.20 -1.98 -25.57
C TRP A 175 17.74 -1.82 -25.56
N LYS A 176 18.50 -2.93 -25.72
CA LYS A 176 19.98 -2.89 -25.77
C LYS A 176 20.49 -2.02 -26.93
N GLU A 177 19.97 -2.26 -28.13
CA GLU A 177 20.41 -1.53 -29.31
C GLU A 177 20.00 -0.06 -29.21
N LEU A 178 18.80 0.22 -28.69
CA LEU A 178 18.33 1.59 -28.49
C LEU A 178 19.24 2.35 -27.51
N THR A 179 19.55 1.71 -26.38
CA THR A 179 20.45 2.27 -25.36
C THR A 179 21.83 2.58 -25.97
N TRP A 180 22.36 1.67 -26.79
CA TRP A 180 23.62 1.90 -27.49
C TRP A 180 23.54 3.05 -28.50
N ALA A 181 22.51 3.05 -29.36
CA ALA A 181 22.36 4.04 -30.41
C ALA A 181 22.16 5.46 -29.86
N LEU A 182 21.61 5.59 -28.65
CA LEU A 182 21.39 6.87 -27.99
C LEU A 182 22.54 7.27 -27.05
N CYS A 183 23.49 6.38 -26.78
CA CYS A 183 24.64 6.68 -25.93
C CYS A 183 25.53 7.78 -26.56
N VAL A 184 25.53 8.96 -25.94
CA VAL A 184 26.43 10.08 -26.28
C VAL A 184 27.43 10.26 -25.15
N PRO A 185 28.63 9.68 -25.26
CA PRO A 185 29.48 9.44 -24.09
C PRO A 185 29.94 10.72 -23.39
N ASP A 186 30.20 11.80 -24.13
CA ASP A 186 30.78 13.04 -23.57
C ASP A 186 29.85 13.79 -22.60
N ASN A 187 28.54 13.53 -22.67
CA ASN A 187 27.53 14.29 -21.93
C ASN A 187 26.78 13.48 -20.89
N LEU A 188 26.90 12.16 -20.94
CA LEU A 188 26.11 11.26 -20.12
C LEU A 188 26.59 11.28 -18.66
N GLN A 189 25.65 11.50 -17.75
CA GLN A 189 25.84 11.50 -16.30
C GLN A 189 25.32 10.21 -15.67
N GLU A 190 24.29 9.60 -16.26
CA GLU A 190 23.70 8.34 -15.80
C GLU A 190 23.45 7.39 -16.98
N LEU A 191 23.96 6.16 -16.87
CA LEU A 191 23.92 5.16 -17.93
C LEU A 191 23.40 3.81 -17.42
N TYR A 192 22.39 3.27 -18.11
CA TYR A 192 21.90 1.92 -17.89
C TYR A 192 22.61 0.98 -18.86
N LEU A 193 23.30 -0.05 -18.34
CA LEU A 193 24.18 -0.93 -19.11
C LEU A 193 23.71 -2.38 -19.08
N PRO A 194 23.34 -2.98 -20.21
CA PRO A 194 23.13 -4.43 -20.28
C PRO A 194 24.42 -5.16 -19.92
N LEU A 195 24.38 -6.10 -18.99
CA LEU A 195 25.56 -6.91 -18.64
C LEU A 195 26.09 -7.66 -19.86
N THR A 196 25.22 -8.17 -20.75
CA THR A 196 25.67 -8.89 -21.96
C THR A 196 26.43 -8.02 -22.97
N GLU A 197 26.20 -6.70 -22.95
CA GLU A 197 26.80 -5.73 -23.89
C GLU A 197 28.03 -5.03 -23.32
N LEU A 198 28.49 -5.41 -22.13
CA LEU A 198 29.51 -4.66 -21.41
C LEU A 198 30.83 -4.48 -22.21
N ASN A 199 31.23 -5.49 -22.98
CA ASN A 199 32.42 -5.41 -23.83
C ASN A 199 32.32 -4.27 -24.87
N ARG A 200 31.12 -4.01 -25.38
CA ARG A 200 30.85 -2.95 -26.35
C ARG A 200 31.09 -1.56 -25.73
N TYR A 201 30.68 -1.38 -24.47
CA TYR A 201 30.84 -0.13 -23.73
C TYR A 201 32.24 0.07 -23.14
N GLN A 202 33.01 -1.00 -22.93
CA GLN A 202 34.39 -0.89 -22.43
C GLN A 202 35.29 -0.03 -23.33
N GLY A 203 35.03 -0.01 -24.65
CA GLY A 203 35.74 0.84 -25.61
C GLY A 203 35.38 2.33 -25.50
N LEU A 204 34.31 2.68 -24.79
CA LEU A 204 33.84 4.06 -24.62
C LEU A 204 34.20 4.67 -23.26
N ILE A 205 34.78 3.89 -22.34
CA ILE A 205 35.02 4.34 -20.96
C ILE A 205 35.80 5.66 -20.96
N ASP A 206 36.83 5.78 -21.78
CA ASP A 206 37.72 6.95 -21.85
C ASP A 206 37.00 8.22 -22.35
N GLN A 207 35.77 8.11 -22.87
CA GLN A 207 34.91 9.22 -23.30
C GLN A 207 33.84 9.57 -22.25
N LEU A 208 33.58 8.68 -21.29
CA LEU A 208 32.54 8.82 -20.27
C LEU A 208 32.98 9.70 -19.08
N SER A 209 33.67 10.80 -19.34
CA SER A 209 34.27 11.67 -18.31
C SER A 209 33.26 12.35 -17.37
N ARG A 210 32.00 12.48 -17.81
CA ARG A 210 30.89 13.06 -17.04
C ARG A 210 30.02 12.03 -16.33
N LEU A 211 30.28 10.74 -16.54
CA LEU A 211 29.49 9.69 -15.95
C LEU A 211 29.65 9.70 -14.43
N SER A 212 28.52 9.86 -13.76
CA SER A 212 28.40 9.97 -12.31
C SER A 212 27.63 8.81 -11.69
N SER A 213 26.79 8.13 -12.47
CA SER A 213 26.04 6.96 -12.06
C SER A 213 26.01 5.92 -13.18
N VAL A 214 26.18 4.65 -12.83
CA VAL A 214 26.00 3.53 -13.76
C VAL A 214 25.11 2.46 -13.14
N VAL A 215 24.11 2.03 -13.89
CA VAL A 215 23.16 0.99 -13.49
C VAL A 215 23.31 -0.18 -14.44
N PHE A 216 23.93 -1.26 -13.97
CA PHE A 216 24.05 -2.49 -14.74
C PHE A 216 22.75 -3.25 -14.69
N VAL A 217 22.16 -3.49 -15.86
CA VAL A 217 20.92 -4.23 -15.98
C VAL A 217 21.25 -5.69 -16.20
N ASN A 218 20.73 -6.54 -15.33
CA ASN A 218 20.91 -7.98 -15.45
C ASN A 218 19.97 -8.59 -16.49
N ASP A 219 20.37 -8.51 -17.75
CA ASP A 219 19.57 -8.94 -18.91
C ASP A 219 19.75 -10.43 -19.27
N LEU A 220 20.24 -11.22 -18.33
CA LEU A 220 20.57 -12.63 -18.51
C LEU A 220 19.33 -13.52 -18.42
N GLN A 221 18.77 -13.91 -19.57
CA GLN A 221 17.73 -14.95 -19.67
C GLN A 221 18.33 -16.35 -19.52
N LEU A 222 18.92 -16.67 -18.37
CA LEU A 222 19.62 -17.92 -18.17
C LEU A 222 18.73 -18.93 -17.44
N THR A 223 18.52 -20.08 -18.07
CA THR A 223 18.05 -21.30 -17.39
C THR A 223 19.11 -21.74 -16.38
N ARG A 224 18.73 -22.24 -15.20
CA ARG A 224 19.68 -22.69 -14.16
C ARG A 224 20.50 -23.90 -14.65
N THR A 225 21.65 -23.66 -15.27
CA THR A 225 22.61 -24.69 -15.71
C THR A 225 24.03 -24.27 -15.33
N SER A 226 24.91 -25.21 -14.94
CA SER A 226 26.27 -24.90 -14.44
C SER A 226 27.16 -24.13 -15.44
N LYS A 227 26.95 -24.29 -16.75
CA LYS A 227 27.66 -23.51 -17.78
C LYS A 227 27.31 -22.01 -17.72
N ASN A 228 26.13 -21.68 -17.24
CA ASN A 228 25.66 -20.30 -17.11
C ASN A 228 26.34 -19.55 -15.97
N ASP A 229 26.79 -20.27 -14.93
CA ASP A 229 27.49 -19.67 -13.78
C ASP A 229 28.86 -19.10 -14.15
N ALA A 230 29.63 -19.81 -14.98
CA ALA A 230 30.94 -19.34 -15.44
C ALA A 230 30.81 -18.08 -16.32
N LYS A 231 29.83 -18.06 -17.23
CA LYS A 231 29.52 -16.90 -18.07
C LYS A 231 29.07 -15.71 -17.21
N ARG A 232 28.14 -15.95 -16.28
CA ARG A 232 27.63 -14.95 -15.31
C ARG A 232 28.76 -14.37 -14.47
N SER A 233 29.63 -15.22 -13.91
CA SER A 233 30.84 -14.79 -13.18
C SER A 233 31.77 -13.92 -14.04
N ARG A 234 31.96 -14.26 -15.32
CA ARG A 234 32.76 -13.45 -16.25
C ARG A 234 32.16 -12.06 -16.48
N LEU A 235 30.83 -11.96 -16.63
CA LEU A 235 30.14 -10.69 -16.84
C LEU A 235 30.23 -9.79 -15.60
N PHE A 236 30.01 -10.34 -14.41
CA PHE A 236 30.19 -9.59 -13.16
C PHE A 236 31.63 -9.14 -12.93
N LYS A 237 32.62 -9.97 -13.28
CA LYS A 237 34.04 -9.53 -13.29
C LYS A 237 34.27 -8.40 -14.28
N GLY A 238 33.64 -8.45 -15.45
CA GLY A 238 33.66 -7.37 -16.42
C GLY A 238 33.09 -6.08 -15.84
N MET A 239 31.99 -6.17 -15.09
CA MET A 239 31.32 -5.03 -14.46
C MET A 239 32.24 -4.31 -13.48
N VAL A 240 32.89 -5.08 -12.59
CA VAL A 240 33.90 -4.56 -11.67
C VAL A 240 35.03 -3.86 -12.44
N LYS A 241 35.57 -4.51 -13.49
CA LYS A 241 36.63 -3.91 -14.33
C LYS A 241 36.22 -2.60 -15.03
N PHE A 242 34.96 -2.51 -15.46
CA PHE A 242 34.42 -1.29 -16.06
C PHE A 242 34.50 -0.13 -15.05
N VAL A 243 34.04 -0.38 -13.83
CA VAL A 243 34.01 0.62 -12.74
C VAL A 243 35.43 0.97 -12.28
N GLU A 244 36.33 -0.01 -12.12
CA GLU A 244 37.74 0.21 -11.78
C GLU A 244 38.44 1.10 -12.82
N ARG A 245 38.28 0.79 -14.12
CA ARG A 245 38.89 1.55 -15.19
C ARG A 245 38.34 2.98 -15.23
N HIS A 246 37.02 3.15 -15.10
CA HIS A 246 36.41 4.47 -15.06
C HIS A 246 36.90 5.30 -13.86
N ALA A 247 36.88 4.73 -12.66
CA ALA A 247 37.36 5.40 -11.44
C ALA A 247 38.85 5.78 -11.51
N THR A 248 39.66 4.97 -12.19
CA THR A 248 41.09 5.25 -12.43
C THR A 248 41.28 6.44 -13.38
N LEU A 249 40.51 6.49 -14.48
CA LEU A 249 40.62 7.56 -15.48
C LEU A 249 39.99 8.87 -15.02
N PHE A 250 38.92 8.78 -14.24
CA PHE A 250 38.13 9.93 -13.79
C PHE A 250 37.90 9.88 -12.27
N PRO A 251 38.94 10.16 -11.46
CA PRO A 251 38.85 10.10 -10.01
C PRO A 251 37.69 10.94 -9.47
N ASN A 252 36.92 10.35 -8.55
CA ASN A 252 35.76 10.97 -7.88
C ASN A 252 34.60 11.39 -8.79
N LYS A 253 34.60 11.02 -10.09
CA LYS A 253 33.49 11.34 -11.00
C LYS A 253 32.33 10.37 -10.87
N LEU A 254 32.62 9.07 -10.91
CA LEU A 254 31.61 8.03 -10.72
C LEU A 254 31.23 7.93 -9.24
N ARG A 255 30.05 8.42 -8.89
CA ARG A 255 29.53 8.44 -7.52
C ARG A 255 28.71 7.20 -7.19
N GLN A 256 28.06 6.61 -8.19
CA GLN A 256 27.18 5.46 -8.02
C GLN A 256 27.47 4.37 -9.05
N ALA A 257 27.45 3.11 -8.61
CA ALA A 257 27.50 1.93 -9.46
C ALA A 257 26.68 0.82 -8.83
N ARG A 258 25.61 0.38 -9.50
CA ARG A 258 24.71 -0.66 -8.99
C ARG A 258 24.27 -1.61 -10.09
N CYS A 259 23.82 -2.80 -9.71
CA CYS A 259 23.18 -3.75 -10.61
C CYS A 259 21.67 -3.79 -10.30
N THR A 260 20.81 -3.86 -11.32
CA THR A 260 19.37 -4.06 -11.14
C THR A 260 19.12 -5.45 -10.57
N HIS A 261 18.11 -5.51 -9.72
CA HIS A 261 17.56 -6.74 -9.14
C HIS A 261 16.33 -7.13 -9.96
N ILE A 262 16.21 -8.41 -10.31
CA ILE A 262 14.98 -8.95 -10.88
C ILE A 262 14.40 -9.83 -9.78
N PRO A 263 13.40 -9.33 -9.03
CA PRO A 263 12.89 -10.07 -7.90
C PRO A 263 12.42 -11.46 -8.36
N TYR A 264 12.80 -12.48 -7.57
CA TYR A 264 12.37 -13.88 -7.65
C TYR A 264 13.13 -14.84 -8.60
N ASP A 265 14.08 -14.38 -9.43
CA ASP A 265 14.71 -15.27 -10.42
C ASP A 265 15.99 -16.00 -9.95
N GLY A 266 16.53 -15.66 -8.77
CA GLY A 266 17.84 -16.17 -8.30
C GLY A 266 19.00 -15.81 -9.25
N ASN A 267 18.75 -14.93 -10.20
CA ASN A 267 19.70 -14.45 -11.18
C ASN A 267 20.46 -13.20 -10.70
N ASP A 268 20.18 -12.72 -9.50
CA ASP A 268 20.64 -11.44 -8.98
C ASP A 268 22.15 -11.28 -8.90
N CYS A 269 22.61 -10.04 -8.91
CA CYS A 269 24.04 -9.78 -8.81
C CYS A 269 24.55 -10.23 -7.43
N PRO A 270 25.54 -11.15 -7.36
CA PRO A 270 26.01 -11.67 -6.10
C PRO A 270 26.45 -10.53 -5.17
N ARG A 271 26.08 -10.62 -3.89
CA ARG A 271 26.45 -9.65 -2.85
C ARG A 271 27.93 -9.27 -2.86
N SER A 272 28.81 -10.25 -3.07
CA SER A 272 30.26 -10.05 -3.16
C SER A 272 30.70 -9.09 -4.27
N ILE A 273 29.90 -8.95 -5.33
CA ILE A 273 30.15 -8.03 -6.43
C ILE A 273 29.68 -6.62 -6.09
N HIS A 274 28.49 -6.46 -5.50
CA HIS A 274 28.03 -5.16 -4.99
C HIS A 274 29.02 -4.55 -3.99
N LEU A 275 29.53 -5.39 -3.09
CA LEU A 275 30.58 -5.05 -2.14
C LEU A 275 31.85 -4.52 -2.84
N LYS A 276 32.32 -5.22 -3.87
CA LYS A 276 33.48 -4.77 -4.66
C LYS A 276 33.22 -3.45 -5.36
N LEU A 277 32.06 -3.28 -5.99
CA LEU A 277 31.69 -2.00 -6.62
C LEU A 277 31.75 -0.86 -5.60
N ALA A 278 31.13 -1.03 -4.44
CA ALA A 278 31.12 -0.03 -3.36
C ALA A 278 32.52 0.35 -2.87
N THR A 279 33.47 -0.61 -2.83
CA THR A 279 34.87 -0.32 -2.44
C THR A 279 35.65 0.51 -3.46
N ILE A 280 35.26 0.47 -4.75
CA ILE A 280 35.94 1.20 -5.83
C ILE A 280 35.44 2.65 -5.89
N LEU A 281 34.16 2.88 -5.55
CA LEU A 281 33.55 4.21 -5.59
C LEU A 281 34.23 5.18 -4.60
N PRO A 282 34.19 6.51 -4.85
CA PRO A 282 34.72 7.51 -3.93
C PRO A 282 34.00 7.47 -2.57
N LEU A 283 34.55 8.06 -1.53
CA LEU A 283 33.86 8.15 -0.23
C LEU A 283 32.66 9.11 -0.32
N LEU A 284 31.56 8.80 0.37
CA LEU A 284 30.44 9.73 0.52
C LEU A 284 30.88 10.92 1.38
N SER A 285 31.06 12.08 0.75
CA SER A 285 31.49 13.30 1.42
C SER A 285 30.26 14.04 1.96
N ALA A 286 30.07 14.02 3.29
CA ALA A 286 28.96 14.69 3.98
C ALA A 286 27.57 14.39 3.35
N PRO A 287 27.17 13.11 3.25
CA PRO A 287 25.86 12.76 2.71
C PRO A 287 24.75 13.41 3.55
N THR A 288 23.77 14.01 2.87
CA THR A 288 22.56 14.53 3.52
C THR A 288 21.43 13.52 3.55
N PHE A 289 21.53 12.46 2.75
CA PHE A 289 20.57 11.36 2.70
C PHE A 289 21.30 10.03 2.50
N LEU A 290 20.74 8.97 3.09
CA LEU A 290 21.12 7.58 2.83
C LEU A 290 19.91 6.84 2.27
N ASP A 291 20.04 6.27 1.09
CA ASP A 291 18.97 5.55 0.43
C ASP A 291 19.51 4.29 -0.27
N TYR A 292 18.62 3.54 -0.93
CA TYR A 292 19.00 2.35 -1.70
C TYR A 292 20.09 2.61 -2.77
N THR A 293 20.32 3.86 -3.18
CA THR A 293 21.33 4.19 -4.21
C THR A 293 22.74 4.30 -3.66
N ASN A 294 22.90 4.67 -2.38
CA ASN A 294 24.20 4.90 -1.76
C ASN A 294 24.45 4.05 -0.50
N TRP A 295 23.47 3.28 -0.04
CA TRP A 295 23.55 2.45 1.16
C TRP A 295 24.75 1.50 1.18
N THR A 296 24.93 0.72 0.11
CA THR A 296 26.05 -0.23 -0.01
C THR A 296 27.42 0.46 0.08
N GLN A 297 27.54 1.67 -0.49
CA GLN A 297 28.76 2.47 -0.43
C GLN A 297 29.03 3.00 0.97
N PHE A 298 27.98 3.42 1.68
CA PHE A 298 28.04 3.80 3.09
C PHE A 298 28.47 2.63 3.97
N VAL A 299 27.76 1.49 3.91
CA VAL A 299 28.01 0.30 4.73
C VAL A 299 29.49 -0.11 4.68
N MET A 300 30.08 -0.08 3.47
CA MET A 300 31.46 -0.52 3.29
C MET A 300 32.51 0.35 3.98
N ARG A 301 32.17 1.59 4.29
CA ARG A 301 33.06 2.58 4.90
C ARG A 301 32.33 3.40 5.96
N SER A 302 31.45 2.77 6.73
CA SER A 302 30.58 3.44 7.71
C SER A 302 31.38 4.29 8.70
N LYS A 303 32.55 3.80 9.11
CA LYS A 303 33.48 4.48 10.03
C LYS A 303 34.17 5.70 9.42
N GLU A 304 34.32 5.75 8.10
CA GLU A 304 35.01 6.86 7.39
C GLU A 304 34.05 7.97 6.94
N VAL A 305 32.78 7.65 6.71
CA VAL A 305 31.77 8.63 6.27
C VAL A 305 31.35 9.53 7.42
N ASN A 306 31.42 10.86 7.26
CA ASN A 306 30.83 11.77 8.24
C ASN A 306 29.29 11.76 8.13
N LEU A 307 28.62 11.23 9.15
CA LEU A 307 27.16 11.08 9.21
C LEU A 307 26.44 12.27 9.84
N GLU A 308 27.16 13.26 10.38
CA GLU A 308 26.59 14.42 11.08
C GLU A 308 25.54 15.17 10.24
N TYR A 309 25.73 15.17 8.92
CA TYR A 309 24.88 15.87 7.95
C TYR A 309 23.70 15.06 7.43
N VAL A 310 23.61 13.76 7.76
CA VAL A 310 22.52 12.89 7.29
C VAL A 310 21.23 13.34 7.95
N LYS A 311 20.30 13.79 7.12
CA LYS A 311 18.94 14.21 7.51
C LYS A 311 17.91 13.12 7.26
N ASP A 312 18.15 12.27 6.27
CA ASP A 312 17.11 11.41 5.74
C ASP A 312 17.67 10.02 5.44
N ILE A 313 17.02 8.97 5.94
CA ILE A 313 17.35 7.58 5.63
C ILE A 313 16.09 6.95 5.06
N ARG A 314 16.08 6.49 3.79
CA ARG A 314 14.87 5.94 3.14
C ARG A 314 15.08 4.66 2.37
N GLY A 315 14.04 3.83 2.33
CA GLY A 315 13.97 2.72 1.39
C GLY A 315 15.04 1.66 1.62
N VAL A 316 15.65 1.62 2.80
CA VAL A 316 16.73 0.67 3.13
C VAL A 316 16.09 -0.63 3.58
N GLY A 317 16.45 -1.75 2.96
CA GLY A 317 15.99 -3.10 3.34
C GLY A 317 14.73 -3.61 2.62
N TYR A 318 14.09 -2.78 1.78
CA TYR A 318 12.85 -3.15 1.09
C TYR A 318 13.03 -4.42 0.21
N PRO A 319 11.97 -5.24 0.01
CA PRO A 319 12.02 -6.50 -0.74
C PRO A 319 12.61 -6.40 -2.14
N GLU A 320 12.39 -5.27 -2.80
CA GLU A 320 12.92 -4.96 -4.14
C GLU A 320 14.46 -4.85 -4.17
N TYR A 321 15.09 -4.78 -2.99
CA TYR A 321 16.53 -4.57 -2.76
C TYR A 321 17.13 -5.57 -1.72
N LYS A 322 16.44 -6.69 -1.45
CA LYS A 322 16.71 -7.66 -0.36
C LYS A 322 18.12 -8.27 -0.31
N ASP A 323 18.89 -8.28 -1.40
CA ASP A 323 20.23 -8.92 -1.43
C ASP A 323 21.31 -8.18 -0.61
N VAL A 324 20.96 -7.02 -0.09
CA VAL A 324 21.80 -6.19 0.76
C VAL A 324 21.38 -6.45 2.22
N TYR A 325 21.55 -7.70 2.68
CA TYR A 325 21.58 -8.09 4.10
C TYR A 325 22.78 -7.46 4.82
N PHE A 326 22.93 -6.14 4.74
CA PHE A 326 23.94 -5.36 5.45
C PHE A 326 23.47 -4.94 6.84
N SER A 327 22.21 -5.24 7.19
CA SER A 327 21.68 -5.14 8.55
C SER A 327 22.64 -5.75 9.54
N ASP A 328 23.06 -7.00 9.29
CA ASP A 328 23.84 -7.76 10.26
C ASP A 328 25.12 -7.01 10.60
N ARG A 329 25.88 -6.51 9.62
CA ARG A 329 27.16 -5.84 9.93
C ARG A 329 27.02 -4.47 10.58
N LEU A 330 26.06 -3.65 10.18
CA LEU A 330 25.93 -2.29 10.71
C LEU A 330 25.36 -2.29 12.12
N PHE A 331 24.36 -3.13 12.38
CA PHE A 331 23.73 -3.22 13.70
C PHE A 331 24.63 -3.99 14.69
N THR A 332 25.28 -5.09 14.28
CA THR A 332 26.20 -5.86 15.15
C THR A 332 27.51 -5.11 15.49
N ASN A 333 28.19 -4.48 14.50
CA ASN A 333 29.60 -4.07 14.66
C ASN A 333 29.80 -2.57 14.90
N ASP A 334 28.86 -1.72 14.51
CA ASP A 334 28.95 -0.27 14.70
C ASP A 334 27.88 0.27 15.66
N GLY A 335 26.89 -0.55 16.06
CA GLY A 335 25.94 -0.42 17.18
C GLY A 335 25.16 0.89 17.35
N SER A 336 25.49 1.92 16.57
CA SER A 336 25.21 3.31 16.89
C SER A 336 25.43 4.24 15.70
N PHE A 337 25.42 3.75 14.45
CA PHE A 337 25.64 4.67 13.32
C PHE A 337 24.56 5.78 13.30
N LEU A 338 23.33 5.48 13.74
CA LEU A 338 22.28 6.48 13.96
C LEU A 338 22.65 7.53 15.01
N GLN A 339 23.39 7.18 16.06
CA GLN A 339 23.93 8.12 17.05
C GLN A 339 24.85 9.17 16.41
N ARG A 340 25.51 8.84 15.29
CA ARG A 340 26.37 9.77 14.55
C ARG A 340 25.57 10.70 13.61
N CYS A 341 24.31 10.39 13.32
CA CYS A 341 23.43 11.18 12.46
C CYS A 341 22.78 12.34 13.24
N ARG A 342 23.55 13.37 13.58
CA ARG A 342 23.07 14.49 14.42
C ARG A 342 22.01 15.39 13.77
N SER A 343 21.94 15.39 12.44
CA SER A 343 20.92 16.12 11.68
C SER A 343 19.70 15.27 11.30
N LEU A 344 19.57 14.06 11.82
CA LEU A 344 18.55 13.09 11.38
C LEU A 344 17.12 13.59 11.68
N GLU A 345 16.33 13.69 10.62
CA GLU A 345 14.93 14.14 10.62
C GLU A 345 13.99 12.99 10.25
N THR A 346 14.38 12.14 9.29
CA THR A 346 13.55 11.03 8.78
C THR A 346 14.32 9.70 8.78
N VAL A 347 13.66 8.64 9.25
CA VAL A 347 14.14 7.25 9.20
C VAL A 347 13.06 6.36 8.60
N ASP A 348 13.35 5.70 7.48
CA ASP A 348 12.52 4.70 6.81
C ASP A 348 13.37 3.46 6.51
N LEU A 349 13.20 2.43 7.34
CA LEU A 349 14.00 1.20 7.36
C LEU A 349 13.10 -0.04 7.34
N ASP A 350 13.55 -1.06 6.62
CA ASP A 350 13.05 -2.43 6.69
C ASP A 350 14.13 -3.28 7.37
N ILE A 351 13.76 -3.88 8.48
CA ILE A 351 14.62 -4.49 9.49
C ILE A 351 14.27 -5.96 9.54
N THR A 352 15.18 -6.80 9.07
CA THR A 352 14.99 -8.26 9.10
C THR A 352 15.71 -8.94 10.26
N ASP A 353 16.56 -8.21 10.98
CA ASP A 353 17.49 -8.75 11.97
C ASP A 353 17.00 -8.49 13.40
N LEU A 354 17.01 -9.54 14.23
CA LEU A 354 16.66 -9.49 15.65
C LEU A 354 17.57 -8.54 16.44
N GLU A 355 18.82 -8.39 16.02
CA GLU A 355 19.78 -7.53 16.73
C GLU A 355 19.47 -6.03 16.61
N ALA A 356 18.59 -5.64 15.68
CA ALA A 356 18.18 -4.25 15.52
C ALA A 356 17.23 -3.75 16.64
N GLN A 357 16.83 -4.61 17.60
CA GLN A 357 16.00 -4.23 18.75
C GLN A 357 16.62 -3.08 19.58
N ASP A 358 17.96 -3.03 19.66
CA ASP A 358 18.69 -2.02 20.45
C ASP A 358 19.10 -0.78 19.63
N MET A 359 18.60 -0.63 18.40
CA MET A 359 19.02 0.42 17.47
C MET A 359 18.80 1.87 17.99
N PHE A 360 17.83 2.07 18.87
CA PHE A 360 17.55 3.37 19.50
C PHE A 360 17.96 3.46 20.98
N ARG A 361 18.54 2.40 21.54
CA ARG A 361 18.93 2.33 22.96
C ARG A 361 19.96 3.39 23.35
N TRP A 362 20.84 3.75 22.42
CA TRP A 362 21.79 4.86 22.61
C TRP A 362 21.08 6.19 22.88
N ALA A 363 19.92 6.42 22.28
CA ALA A 363 19.19 7.68 22.38
C ALA A 363 18.54 7.82 23.77
N VAL A 364 18.07 6.70 24.34
CA VAL A 364 17.58 6.63 25.72
C VAL A 364 18.70 7.01 26.70
N LYS A 365 19.89 6.44 26.49
CA LYS A 365 21.07 6.74 27.32
C LYS A 365 21.48 8.22 27.21
N GLU A 366 21.60 8.76 26.00
CA GLU A 366 21.96 10.17 25.80
C GLU A 366 20.92 11.13 26.40
N LYS A 367 19.63 10.76 26.37
CA LYS A 367 18.58 11.56 27.04
C LYS A 367 18.77 11.57 28.55
N GLN A 368 19.03 10.42 29.17
CA GLN A 368 19.27 10.33 30.61
C GLN A 368 20.53 11.13 31.01
N GLU A 369 21.59 11.05 30.21
CA GLU A 369 22.81 11.86 30.41
C GLU A 369 22.53 13.35 30.26
N SER A 370 21.71 13.74 29.27
CA SER A 370 21.27 15.13 29.05
C SER A 370 20.49 15.68 30.24
N GLU A 371 19.55 14.90 30.79
CA GLU A 371 18.79 15.27 31.99
C GLU A 371 19.70 15.44 33.20
N LEU A 372 20.70 14.57 33.36
CA LEU A 372 21.70 14.66 34.42
C LEU A 372 22.61 15.90 34.24
N ASP A 373 23.03 16.20 33.01
CA ASP A 373 23.82 17.39 32.70
C ASP A 373 23.04 18.68 32.98
N ILE A 374 21.76 18.73 32.61
CA ILE A 374 20.85 19.85 32.94
C ILE A 374 20.75 20.02 34.46
N ALA A 375 20.55 18.93 35.21
CA ALA A 375 20.49 18.97 36.68
C ALA A 375 21.80 19.48 37.30
N ASN A 376 22.93 19.26 36.64
CA ASN A 376 24.25 19.73 37.04
C ASN A 376 24.63 21.11 36.46
N GLY A 377 23.74 21.78 35.74
CA GLY A 377 24.00 23.08 35.11
C GLY A 377 24.94 23.06 33.90
N ARG A 378 25.12 21.90 33.26
CA ARG A 378 25.89 21.73 32.02
C ARG A 378 24.98 21.82 30.80
N THR A 379 25.53 22.26 29.68
CA THR A 379 24.81 22.25 28.39
C THR A 379 24.83 20.82 27.82
N PRO A 380 23.69 20.14 27.71
CA PRO A 380 23.65 18.79 27.19
C PRO A 380 23.93 18.76 25.68
N ASN A 381 24.41 17.62 25.18
CA ASN A 381 24.49 17.39 23.74
C ASN A 381 23.07 17.26 23.16
N PRO A 382 22.76 17.94 22.05
CA PRO A 382 21.44 17.84 21.44
C PRO A 382 21.24 16.45 20.82
N LEU A 383 20.07 15.87 21.09
CA LEU A 383 19.56 14.70 20.38
C LEU A 383 19.19 15.10 18.94
N PRO A 384 19.22 14.15 17.97
CA PRO A 384 18.77 14.44 16.61
C PRO A 384 17.31 14.91 16.57
N PRO A 385 16.95 15.84 15.68
CA PRO A 385 15.60 16.40 15.56
C PRO A 385 14.67 15.45 14.78
N LEU A 386 14.57 14.19 15.22
CA LEU A 386 13.83 13.13 14.55
C LEU A 386 12.33 13.44 14.51
N GLN A 387 11.78 13.57 13.30
CA GLN A 387 10.39 13.95 13.01
C GLN A 387 9.59 12.79 12.44
N GLU A 388 10.20 11.94 11.62
CA GLU A 388 9.51 10.85 10.94
C GLU A 388 10.24 9.52 11.14
N VAL A 389 9.50 8.52 11.60
CA VAL A 389 10.01 7.15 11.76
C VAL A 389 9.05 6.18 11.08
N SER A 390 9.55 5.41 10.12
CA SER A 390 8.85 4.36 9.40
C SER A 390 9.69 3.08 9.47
N LEU A 391 9.28 2.11 10.27
CA LEU A 391 10.02 0.87 10.46
C LEU A 391 9.15 -0.31 10.01
N ARG A 392 9.67 -1.13 9.12
CA ARG A 392 9.11 -2.47 8.87
C ARG A 392 10.04 -3.46 9.53
N ILE A 393 9.51 -4.29 10.41
CA ILE A 393 10.30 -5.19 11.23
C ILE A 393 9.83 -6.59 10.91
N SER A 394 10.65 -7.33 10.17
CA SER A 394 10.31 -8.68 9.79
C SER A 394 10.48 -9.67 10.93
N SER A 395 11.40 -9.43 11.88
CA SER A 395 11.65 -10.34 13.01
C SER A 395 11.84 -9.59 14.33
N GLY A 396 11.45 -10.21 15.45
CA GLY A 396 11.77 -9.73 16.80
C GLY A 396 10.72 -8.87 17.50
N THR A 397 11.08 -8.39 18.69
CA THR A 397 10.17 -7.64 19.58
C THR A 397 10.13 -6.15 19.18
N GLN A 398 9.14 -5.78 18.38
CA GLN A 398 8.90 -4.39 17.96
C GLN A 398 8.65 -3.45 19.15
N SER A 399 8.25 -4.00 20.30
CA SER A 399 7.95 -3.28 21.53
C SER A 399 9.15 -2.51 22.05
N GLN A 400 10.34 -3.11 22.03
CA GLN A 400 11.54 -2.48 22.58
C GLN A 400 11.93 -1.23 21.79
N ILE A 401 11.89 -1.30 20.46
CA ILE A 401 12.20 -0.18 19.58
C ILE A 401 11.25 1.00 19.85
N LEU A 402 9.95 0.72 19.99
CA LEU A 402 8.99 1.77 20.29
C LEU A 402 9.20 2.35 21.71
N ASN A 403 9.50 1.50 22.69
CA ASN A 403 9.82 1.91 24.06
C ASN A 403 11.10 2.75 24.14
N ASP A 404 12.02 2.63 23.18
CA ASP A 404 13.22 3.47 23.09
C ASP A 404 12.92 4.80 22.37
N ILE A 405 12.13 4.78 21.30
CA ILE A 405 11.81 5.98 20.51
C ILE A 405 10.89 6.93 21.28
N ALA A 406 9.80 6.40 21.83
CA ALA A 406 8.71 7.19 22.39
C ALA A 406 9.12 8.15 23.52
N PRO A 407 9.85 7.71 24.57
CA PRO A 407 10.28 8.62 25.62
C PRO A 407 11.31 9.63 25.11
N VAL A 408 12.12 9.30 24.10
CA VAL A 408 13.24 10.16 23.66
C VAL A 408 12.79 11.23 22.68
N PHE A 409 12.06 10.83 21.65
CA PHE A 409 11.71 11.70 20.51
C PHE A 409 10.27 12.18 20.53
N GLY A 410 9.48 11.89 21.58
CA GLY A 410 8.07 12.27 21.63
C GLY A 410 7.77 13.76 21.45
N GLY A 411 8.72 14.63 21.81
CA GLY A 411 8.62 16.08 21.61
C GLY A 411 8.93 16.58 20.19
N THR A 412 9.56 15.76 19.34
CA THR A 412 9.95 16.11 17.96
C THR A 412 9.20 15.32 16.91
N LEU A 413 8.74 14.11 17.25
CA LEU A 413 8.11 13.17 16.33
C LEU A 413 6.74 13.66 15.86
N SER A 414 6.57 13.76 14.54
CA SER A 414 5.30 14.09 13.87
C SER A 414 4.68 12.89 13.15
N ASN A 415 5.49 11.92 12.73
CA ASN A 415 5.03 10.72 12.02
C ASN A 415 5.71 9.47 12.58
N LEU A 416 4.90 8.50 12.99
CA LEU A 416 5.36 7.20 13.45
C LEU A 416 4.58 6.09 12.73
N TYR A 417 5.29 5.27 11.97
CA TYR A 417 4.80 4.05 11.35
C TYR A 417 5.70 2.90 11.77
N ILE A 418 5.13 1.89 12.43
CA ILE A 418 5.82 0.62 12.73
C ILE A 418 4.94 -0.51 12.21
N SER A 419 5.52 -1.40 11.41
CA SER A 419 4.82 -2.56 10.87
C SER A 419 5.63 -3.83 11.08
N GLY A 420 5.01 -4.84 11.67
CA GLY A 420 5.58 -6.17 11.86
C GLY A 420 5.27 -7.08 10.69
N GLY A 421 6.28 -7.61 10.00
CA GLY A 421 6.09 -8.42 8.79
C GLY A 421 6.85 -9.73 8.78
N CYS A 422 6.35 -10.75 9.48
CA CYS A 422 6.81 -12.12 9.23
C CYS A 422 5.87 -12.81 8.23
N SER A 423 6.42 -13.64 7.35
CA SER A 423 5.62 -14.61 6.60
C SER A 423 5.04 -15.60 7.61
N PRO A 424 3.74 -15.92 7.58
CA PRO A 424 3.13 -16.91 8.48
C PRO A 424 3.81 -18.28 8.46
N SER A 425 4.56 -18.58 7.39
CA SER A 425 5.26 -19.84 7.19
C SER A 425 6.53 -20.00 8.02
N ASP A 426 7.13 -18.91 8.50
CA ASP A 426 8.54 -18.95 8.90
C ASP A 426 8.72 -19.13 10.42
N TYR A 427 7.69 -18.92 11.25
CA TYR A 427 7.79 -19.07 12.71
C TYR A 427 6.49 -19.57 13.34
N LEU A 428 6.59 -20.68 14.09
CA LEU A 428 5.48 -21.30 14.85
C LEU A 428 5.18 -20.61 16.20
N GLY A 429 5.79 -19.46 16.49
CA GLY A 429 5.58 -18.69 17.72
C GLY A 429 5.40 -17.21 17.41
N SER A 430 4.16 -16.76 17.26
CA SER A 430 3.89 -15.34 17.05
C SER A 430 3.97 -14.57 18.38
N HIS A 431 4.76 -13.50 18.41
CA HIS A 431 4.87 -12.63 19.58
C HIS A 431 3.83 -11.53 19.52
N ALA A 432 3.14 -11.31 20.64
CA ALA A 432 2.32 -10.13 20.82
C ALA A 432 3.19 -8.87 20.82
N LEU A 433 2.69 -7.79 20.22
CA LEU A 433 3.35 -6.48 20.33
C LEU A 433 2.83 -5.76 21.57
N ALA A 434 3.49 -5.98 22.71
CA ALA A 434 3.16 -5.34 23.99
C ALA A 434 3.79 -3.95 24.13
N ILE A 435 2.97 -2.91 24.19
CA ILE A 435 3.39 -1.50 24.25
C ILE A 435 2.92 -0.88 25.57
N ASP A 436 3.88 -0.49 26.42
CA ASP A 436 3.60 0.01 27.77
C ASP A 436 3.06 1.45 27.79
N GLY A 437 3.44 2.31 26.84
CA GLY A 437 2.84 3.65 26.69
C GLY A 437 3.00 4.63 27.86
N LEU A 438 3.52 4.18 29.01
CA LEU A 438 3.43 4.91 30.26
C LEU A 438 4.39 6.08 30.28
N GLY A 439 3.85 7.29 30.52
CA GLY A 439 4.63 8.52 30.60
C GLY A 439 5.09 9.08 29.24
N TRP A 440 4.62 8.50 28.13
CA TRP A 440 4.91 9.05 26.80
C TRP A 440 4.20 10.39 26.60
N LYS A 441 4.87 11.27 25.85
CA LYS A 441 4.36 12.60 25.52
C LYS A 441 4.55 12.85 24.03
N TRP A 442 3.49 12.66 23.26
CA TRP A 442 3.47 12.78 21.80
C TRP A 442 2.66 13.99 21.36
N GLU A 443 3.05 15.16 21.87
CA GLU A 443 2.31 16.41 21.68
C GLU A 443 2.31 16.90 20.21
N ARG A 444 3.27 16.44 19.40
CA ARG A 444 3.42 16.84 17.98
C ARG A 444 3.05 15.74 16.99
N LEU A 445 2.66 14.56 17.47
CA LEU A 445 2.42 13.42 16.61
C LEU A 445 1.13 13.63 15.82
N ASP A 446 1.27 13.78 14.50
CA ASP A 446 0.17 13.97 13.55
C ASP A 446 -0.33 12.63 12.99
N TYR A 447 0.58 11.68 12.81
CA TYR A 447 0.30 10.36 12.23
C TYR A 447 0.88 9.26 13.12
N LEU A 448 0.02 8.37 13.59
CA LEU A 448 0.38 7.15 14.32
C LEU A 448 -0.15 5.94 13.58
N ALA A 449 0.75 5.06 13.17
CA ALA A 449 0.43 3.79 12.56
C ALA A 449 1.23 2.65 13.21
N LEU A 450 0.53 1.67 13.77
CA LEU A 450 1.12 0.45 14.32
C LEU A 450 0.42 -0.75 13.67
N GLU A 451 1.18 -1.59 12.99
CA GLU A 451 0.69 -2.75 12.27
C GLU A 451 1.42 -4.00 12.74
N SER A 452 0.71 -5.08 13.01
CA SER A 452 1.29 -6.36 13.40
C SER A 452 0.65 -7.48 12.58
N VAL A 453 1.41 -8.02 11.62
CA VAL A 453 0.88 -9.07 10.72
C VAL A 453 0.78 -10.41 11.44
N THR A 454 1.67 -10.70 12.38
CA THR A 454 1.75 -12.03 12.99
C THR A 454 1.02 -12.13 14.32
N GLY A 455 1.06 -11.11 15.17
CA GLY A 455 0.64 -11.22 16.58
C GLY A 455 -0.28 -10.11 17.04
N PRO A 456 -1.03 -10.30 18.13
CA PRO A 456 -1.95 -9.28 18.63
C PRO A 456 -1.18 -8.03 19.07
N LEU A 457 -1.78 -6.87 18.84
CA LEU A 457 -1.26 -5.57 19.25
C LEU A 457 -1.79 -5.23 20.65
N LEU A 458 -0.99 -5.52 21.67
CA LEU A 458 -1.34 -5.33 23.08
C LEU A 458 -0.88 -3.94 23.54
N LEU A 459 -1.83 -3.01 23.61
CA LEU A 459 -1.54 -1.59 23.84
C LEU A 459 -1.96 -1.18 25.26
N HIS A 460 -1.13 -0.39 25.93
CA HIS A 460 -1.47 0.16 27.23
C HIS A 460 -2.73 1.05 27.16
N PRO A 461 -3.63 1.01 28.16
CA PRO A 461 -4.89 1.75 28.14
C PRO A 461 -4.78 3.26 27.93
N ASP A 462 -3.65 3.86 28.33
CA ASP A 462 -3.42 5.30 28.26
C ASP A 462 -2.78 5.75 26.94
N LEU A 463 -2.49 4.85 26.00
CA LEU A 463 -1.79 5.18 24.76
C LEU A 463 -2.41 6.38 24.04
N LEU A 464 -3.73 6.39 23.86
CA LEU A 464 -4.44 7.46 23.15
C LEU A 464 -4.44 8.80 23.90
N LEU A 465 -4.25 8.79 25.23
CA LEU A 465 -4.10 10.01 26.02
C LEU A 465 -2.75 10.70 25.78
N THR A 466 -1.75 9.96 25.26
CA THR A 466 -0.41 10.49 25.03
C THR A 466 -0.26 11.26 23.72
N CYS A 467 -1.21 11.13 22.78
CA CYS A 467 -1.17 11.73 21.44
C CYS A 467 -2.38 12.65 21.11
N PRO A 468 -2.60 13.74 21.87
CA PRO A 468 -3.77 14.62 21.69
C PRO A 468 -3.82 15.37 20.34
N SER A 469 -2.69 15.46 19.64
CA SER A 469 -2.56 16.16 18.35
C SER A 469 -2.76 15.26 17.14
N VAL A 470 -2.99 13.95 17.34
CA VAL A 470 -3.06 12.98 16.24
C VAL A 470 -4.19 13.31 15.27
N LYS A 471 -3.87 13.32 13.98
CA LYS A 471 -4.80 13.54 12.86
C LYS A 471 -5.21 12.22 12.22
N THR A 472 -4.28 11.27 12.15
CA THR A 472 -4.52 9.95 11.58
C THR A 472 -4.01 8.87 12.53
N LEU A 473 -4.93 8.00 12.94
CA LEU A 473 -4.67 6.85 13.81
C LEU A 473 -4.96 5.56 13.04
N PHE A 474 -3.94 4.71 12.88
CA PHE A 474 -4.02 3.40 12.24
C PHE A 474 -3.43 2.35 13.18
N LEU A 475 -4.23 1.45 13.74
CA LEU A 475 -3.75 0.37 14.60
C LEU A 475 -4.34 -0.93 14.08
N ASP A 476 -3.52 -1.85 13.58
CA ASP A 476 -4.01 -3.03 12.86
C ASP A 476 -3.21 -4.28 13.21
N ASP A 477 -3.91 -5.35 13.58
CA ASP A 477 -3.37 -6.68 13.80
C ASP A 477 -4.30 -7.76 13.26
N MET A 478 -5.05 -7.46 12.19
CA MET A 478 -6.00 -8.41 11.58
C MET A 478 -5.34 -9.72 11.11
N GLY A 479 -4.04 -9.71 10.80
CA GLY A 479 -3.29 -10.92 10.43
C GLY A 479 -3.04 -11.89 11.60
N ALA A 480 -3.17 -11.41 12.85
CA ALA A 480 -2.92 -12.21 14.05
C ALA A 480 -4.03 -13.20 14.41
N GLU A 481 -5.14 -13.21 13.66
CA GLU A 481 -6.29 -14.07 13.91
C GLU A 481 -5.91 -15.55 14.01
N GLU A 482 -5.00 -16.03 13.15
CA GLU A 482 -4.56 -17.42 13.16
C GLU A 482 -3.77 -17.80 14.43
N CYS A 483 -3.10 -16.84 15.06
CA CYS A 483 -2.25 -17.06 16.21
C CYS A 483 -3.04 -17.07 17.53
N LEU A 484 -4.29 -16.61 17.52
CA LEU A 484 -5.13 -16.49 18.69
C LEU A 484 -6.01 -17.73 18.86
N ARG A 485 -5.38 -18.86 19.18
CA ARG A 485 -6.07 -20.02 19.74
C ARG A 485 -6.39 -19.77 21.22
N GLY A 486 -7.28 -18.81 21.49
CA GLY A 486 -7.68 -18.40 22.83
C GLY A 486 -8.21 -16.97 22.85
N GLN A 487 -8.99 -16.59 23.86
CA GLN A 487 -9.39 -15.19 24.02
C GLN A 487 -8.17 -14.38 24.44
N PRO A 488 -7.63 -13.46 23.61
CA PRO A 488 -6.54 -12.61 24.02
C PRO A 488 -6.99 -11.75 25.20
N THR A 489 -6.16 -11.69 26.24
CA THR A 489 -6.42 -10.92 27.45
C THR A 489 -6.12 -9.43 27.23
N PHE A 490 -6.79 -8.78 26.28
CA PHE A 490 -6.56 -7.34 26.05
C PHE A 490 -7.18 -6.45 27.15
N ARG A 491 -6.76 -5.18 27.17
CA ARG A 491 -7.32 -4.14 28.03
C ARG A 491 -7.99 -3.09 27.17
N TYR A 492 -9.14 -2.58 27.62
CA TYR A 492 -9.80 -1.46 26.95
C TYR A 492 -8.98 -0.17 27.08
N PHE A 493 -9.04 0.70 26.09
CA PHE A 493 -8.46 2.03 26.19
C PHE A 493 -9.24 2.90 27.17
N LYS A 494 -8.56 3.88 27.77
CA LYS A 494 -9.27 4.98 28.43
C LYS A 494 -9.88 5.91 27.38
N PRO A 495 -11.03 6.54 27.67
CA PRO A 495 -11.56 7.62 26.83
C PRO A 495 -10.51 8.70 26.62
N ALA A 496 -10.22 9.03 25.36
CA ALA A 496 -9.24 10.06 25.02
C ALA A 496 -9.90 11.28 24.37
N VAL A 497 -9.27 12.45 24.54
CA VAL A 497 -9.70 13.70 23.91
C VAL A 497 -8.89 13.88 22.61
N LEU A 498 -9.50 13.51 21.48
CA LEU A 498 -8.83 13.49 20.17
C LEU A 498 -9.46 14.51 19.21
N GLU A 499 -9.42 15.80 19.57
CA GLU A 499 -10.15 16.84 18.83
C GLU A 499 -9.66 17.03 17.39
N HIS A 500 -8.38 16.74 17.11
CA HIS A 500 -7.76 16.96 15.80
C HIS A 500 -7.87 15.75 14.85
N VAL A 501 -8.36 14.61 15.35
CA VAL A 501 -8.39 13.38 14.57
C VAL A 501 -9.37 13.49 13.42
N LYS A 502 -8.90 13.10 12.23
CA LYS A 502 -9.68 13.03 10.98
C LYS A 502 -9.92 11.60 10.56
N GLN A 503 -9.01 10.68 10.89
CA GLN A 503 -9.10 9.29 10.47
C GLN A 503 -8.75 8.36 11.62
N ILE A 504 -9.66 7.45 11.95
CA ILE A 504 -9.44 6.34 12.87
C ILE A 504 -9.68 5.05 12.11
N LYS A 505 -8.66 4.19 12.07
CA LYS A 505 -8.71 2.85 11.48
C LYS A 505 -8.12 1.85 12.45
N LEU A 506 -8.99 1.04 13.03
CA LEU A 506 -8.63 0.03 14.02
C LEU A 506 -8.99 -1.34 13.46
N GLY A 507 -8.02 -2.24 13.41
CA GLY A 507 -8.16 -3.67 13.12
C GLY A 507 -8.01 -4.51 14.40
N GLY A 508 -8.45 -5.76 14.40
CA GLY A 508 -8.25 -6.80 15.43
C GLY A 508 -8.32 -6.35 16.90
N THR A 509 -7.26 -6.53 17.70
CA THR A 509 -7.25 -6.17 19.14
C THR A 509 -7.51 -4.68 19.35
N PRO A 510 -6.84 -3.75 18.66
CA PRO A 510 -7.11 -2.32 18.81
C PRO A 510 -8.57 -1.93 18.59
N ALA A 511 -9.25 -2.57 17.63
CA ALA A 511 -10.68 -2.34 17.41
C ALA A 511 -11.51 -2.85 18.60
N ALA A 512 -11.20 -4.06 19.08
CA ALA A 512 -11.87 -4.68 20.23
C ALA A 512 -11.69 -3.88 21.54
N ALA A 513 -10.48 -3.34 21.75
CA ALA A 513 -10.10 -2.55 22.92
C ALA A 513 -10.62 -1.09 22.90
N PHE A 514 -11.16 -0.62 21.77
CA PHE A 514 -11.49 0.79 21.60
C PHE A 514 -12.64 1.26 22.50
N HIS A 515 -12.43 2.40 23.17
CA HIS A 515 -13.45 3.01 24.02
C HIS A 515 -14.29 4.04 23.24
N PRO A 516 -15.62 3.84 23.11
CA PRO A 516 -16.52 4.67 22.31
C PRO A 516 -16.63 6.10 22.82
N ASP A 517 -16.48 6.37 24.12
CA ASP A 517 -16.50 7.74 24.65
C ASP A 517 -15.47 8.68 24.02
N THR A 518 -14.37 8.13 23.51
CA THR A 518 -13.39 8.88 22.71
C THR A 518 -14.09 9.64 21.58
N LEU A 519 -15.09 9.02 20.94
CA LEU A 519 -15.80 9.58 19.80
C LEU A 519 -16.58 10.86 20.12
N HIS A 520 -17.01 11.10 21.37
CA HIS A 520 -17.70 12.32 21.75
C HIS A 520 -16.84 13.59 21.61
N THR A 521 -15.51 13.44 21.60
CA THR A 521 -14.58 14.56 21.44
C THR A 521 -14.05 14.70 20.00
N THR A 522 -14.26 13.70 19.15
CA THR A 522 -13.68 13.62 17.80
C THR A 522 -14.51 14.31 16.71
N LYS A 523 -14.91 15.57 16.94
CA LYS A 523 -15.82 16.29 16.01
C LYS A 523 -15.26 16.50 14.60
N ASN A 524 -13.93 16.37 14.44
CA ASN A 524 -13.25 16.49 13.16
C ASN A 524 -13.12 15.17 12.39
N LEU A 525 -13.64 14.06 12.93
CA LEU A 525 -13.52 12.73 12.33
C LEU A 525 -14.24 12.67 10.98
N GLU A 526 -13.50 12.35 9.93
CA GLU A 526 -13.96 12.20 8.55
C GLU A 526 -14.14 10.71 8.18
N GLN A 527 -13.31 9.83 8.76
CA GLN A 527 -13.34 8.38 8.53
C GLN A 527 -13.20 7.59 9.84
N LEU A 528 -14.15 6.67 10.07
CA LEU A 528 -14.11 5.71 11.16
C LEU A 528 -14.18 4.28 10.61
N GLN A 529 -13.20 3.46 10.97
CA GLN A 529 -13.15 2.05 10.63
C GLN A 529 -12.82 1.23 11.89
N LEU A 530 -13.73 0.35 12.28
CA LEU A 530 -13.60 -0.56 13.42
C LEU A 530 -13.82 -1.99 12.93
N LEU A 531 -12.71 -2.71 12.75
CA LEU A 531 -12.70 -4.06 12.23
C LEU A 531 -12.07 -5.02 13.25
N PRO A 532 -12.78 -5.50 14.29
CA PRO A 532 -12.23 -6.53 15.16
C PRO A 532 -12.06 -7.84 14.38
N TRP A 533 -11.38 -8.83 14.96
CA TRP A 533 -11.22 -10.16 14.33
C TRP A 533 -12.56 -10.85 14.11
N ASP A 534 -12.60 -11.74 13.11
CA ASP A 534 -13.65 -12.74 13.01
C ASP A 534 -13.41 -13.80 14.07
N THR A 535 -14.11 -13.71 15.20
CA THR A 535 -14.04 -14.80 16.19
C THR A 535 -14.50 -16.15 15.61
N GLY A 536 -15.07 -16.18 14.41
CA GLY A 536 -15.58 -17.39 13.81
C GLY A 536 -14.67 -18.20 12.90
N THR A 537 -13.65 -17.60 12.30
CA THR A 537 -12.66 -18.38 11.54
C THR A 537 -11.83 -19.27 12.47
N VAL A 538 -11.59 -18.81 13.71
CA VAL A 538 -10.85 -19.53 14.76
C VAL A 538 -11.49 -20.88 15.11
N GLY A 539 -12.82 -21.00 15.05
CA GLY A 539 -13.55 -22.21 15.44
C GLY A 539 -13.45 -23.40 14.47
N LEU A 540 -13.12 -23.17 13.19
CA LEU A 540 -13.12 -24.23 12.16
C LEU A 540 -11.81 -25.01 12.08
N ARG A 541 -10.71 -24.50 12.64
CA ARG A 541 -9.40 -25.18 12.66
C ARG A 541 -9.19 -26.07 13.89
N GLY A 542 -10.17 -26.17 14.78
CA GLY A 542 -10.06 -26.83 16.10
C GLY A 542 -10.32 -28.34 16.15
N ASN A 543 -10.72 -28.98 15.04
CA ASN A 543 -10.81 -30.43 14.95
C ASN A 543 -9.67 -31.02 14.11
N PHE A 544 -8.44 -30.52 14.28
CA PHE A 544 -7.34 -31.47 14.25
C PHE A 544 -7.56 -32.32 15.50
N GLU A 545 -8.26 -33.44 15.32
CA GLU A 545 -8.19 -34.54 16.27
C GLU A 545 -6.71 -34.64 16.61
N SER A 546 -6.37 -34.43 17.88
CA SER A 546 -5.07 -34.85 18.37
C SER A 546 -5.04 -36.33 18.04
N ASP A 547 -4.38 -36.69 16.95
CA ASP A 547 -3.89 -38.05 16.81
C ASP A 547 -3.03 -38.21 18.07
N ASP A 548 -3.59 -38.92 19.05
CA ASP A 548 -3.03 -39.18 20.40
C ASP A 548 -1.78 -40.08 20.31
N ASP A 549 -0.99 -39.93 19.25
CA ASP A 549 0.37 -40.40 19.18
C ASP A 549 1.19 -39.44 20.06
N GLU A 550 1.24 -39.78 21.35
CA GLU A 550 2.12 -39.21 22.39
C GLU A 550 3.61 -39.41 22.03
N GLU A 551 4.04 -39.06 20.82
CA GLU A 551 5.44 -38.78 20.58
C GLU A 551 5.75 -37.50 21.36
N GLU A 552 6.51 -37.64 22.45
CA GLU A 552 7.14 -36.54 23.17
C GLU A 552 8.06 -35.80 22.18
N GLU A 553 7.48 -34.97 21.32
CA GLU A 553 8.23 -34.04 20.49
C GLU A 553 9.01 -33.14 21.47
N GLU A 554 10.33 -33.26 21.45
CA GLU A 554 11.22 -32.41 22.21
C GLU A 554 10.88 -30.96 21.87
N ILE A 555 10.26 -30.24 22.82
CA ILE A 555 9.95 -28.82 22.71
C ILE A 555 11.24 -28.11 22.32
N ASP A 556 11.30 -27.61 21.09
CA ASP A 556 12.46 -26.88 20.61
C ASP A 556 12.70 -25.65 21.52
N ASN A 557 13.95 -25.26 21.69
CA ASN A 557 14.34 -24.11 22.49
C ASN A 557 13.61 -22.83 22.05
N GLU A 558 13.28 -22.70 20.76
CA GLU A 558 12.49 -21.60 20.22
C GLU A 558 11.09 -21.52 20.84
N GLN A 559 10.42 -22.67 21.00
CA GLN A 559 9.10 -22.72 21.64
C GLN A 559 9.18 -22.39 23.13
N LEU A 560 10.25 -22.81 23.81
CA LEU A 560 10.47 -22.46 25.22
C LEU A 560 10.73 -20.96 25.42
N GLU A 561 11.51 -20.32 24.53
CA GLU A 561 11.71 -18.87 24.53
C GLU A 561 10.40 -18.12 24.26
N TRP A 562 9.57 -18.64 23.35
CA TRP A 562 8.24 -18.09 23.08
C TRP A 562 7.35 -18.10 24.33
N VAL A 563 7.25 -19.24 25.03
CA VAL A 563 6.47 -19.34 26.29
C VAL A 563 6.97 -18.35 27.34
N ARG A 564 8.30 -18.15 27.44
CA ARG A 564 8.88 -17.17 28.36
C ARG A 564 8.47 -15.74 28.02
N HIS A 565 8.58 -15.35 26.74
CA HIS A 565 8.18 -14.01 26.29
C HIS A 565 6.68 -13.76 26.49
N GLN A 566 5.83 -14.75 26.21
CA GLN A 566 4.39 -14.63 26.48
C GLN A 566 4.14 -14.43 27.98
N ALA A 567 4.78 -15.21 28.85
CA ALA A 567 4.64 -15.05 30.30
C ALA A 567 5.12 -13.67 30.79
N GLU A 568 6.19 -13.12 30.20
CA GLU A 568 6.66 -11.77 30.50
C GLU A 568 5.64 -10.70 30.09
N ASP A 569 5.05 -10.82 28.90
CA ASP A 569 4.02 -9.91 28.41
C ASP A 569 2.74 -10.00 29.26
N GLU A 570 2.30 -11.21 29.62
CA GLU A 570 1.17 -11.42 30.52
C GLU A 570 1.42 -10.80 31.90
N ASN A 571 2.63 -10.96 32.45
CA ASN A 571 3.02 -10.34 33.72
C ASN A 571 3.02 -8.81 33.63
N ARG A 572 3.48 -8.23 32.51
CA ARG A 572 3.41 -6.78 32.26
C ARG A 572 1.96 -6.31 32.20
N MET A 573 1.11 -7.00 31.47
CA MET A 573 -0.31 -6.68 31.34
C MET A 573 -1.13 -6.88 32.61
N ALA A 574 -0.67 -7.75 33.51
CA ALA A 574 -1.27 -7.91 34.83
C ALA A 574 -1.15 -6.63 35.68
N LEU A 575 -0.14 -5.78 35.40
CA LEU A 575 0.05 -4.50 36.06
C LEU A 575 -0.80 -3.38 35.45
N TRP A 576 -1.31 -3.55 34.24
CA TRP A 576 -2.12 -2.53 33.57
C TRP A 576 -3.50 -2.39 34.21
N PRO A 577 -4.05 -1.17 34.28
CA PRO A 577 -5.35 -0.93 34.87
C PRO A 577 -6.45 -1.70 34.11
N ARG A 578 -7.32 -2.39 34.85
CA ARG A 578 -8.52 -3.02 34.30
C ARG A 578 -9.58 -1.95 34.11
N ILE A 579 -9.99 -1.76 32.87
CA ILE A 579 -11.12 -0.89 32.51
C ILE A 579 -12.32 -1.79 32.25
N ALA A 580 -13.49 -1.36 32.73
CA ALA A 580 -14.73 -2.08 32.49
C ALA A 580 -15.03 -2.10 30.98
N GLU A 581 -15.72 -3.13 30.52
CA GLU A 581 -16.16 -3.22 29.14
C GLU A 581 -17.02 -1.99 28.78
N PRO A 582 -16.67 -1.26 27.71
CA PRO A 582 -17.38 -0.05 27.36
C PRO A 582 -18.77 -0.35 26.79
N VAL A 583 -19.74 0.48 27.14
CA VAL A 583 -21.10 0.42 26.59
C VAL A 583 -21.20 1.30 25.36
N TRP A 584 -21.67 0.73 24.24
CA TRP A 584 -21.86 1.46 22.98
C TRP A 584 -23.22 2.16 22.96
N THR A 585 -23.21 3.49 23.08
CA THR A 585 -24.42 4.32 23.18
C THR A 585 -24.96 4.82 21.84
N TRP A 586 -24.12 4.89 20.80
CA TRP A 586 -24.44 5.31 19.41
C TRP A 586 -25.08 6.71 19.28
N ASP A 587 -24.85 7.59 20.25
CA ASP A 587 -25.35 8.96 20.33
C ASP A 587 -24.26 10.00 20.01
N TRP A 588 -23.29 9.61 19.18
CA TRP A 588 -22.15 10.46 18.84
C TRP A 588 -22.53 11.57 17.85
N ASP A 589 -22.04 12.78 18.13
CA ASP A 589 -22.12 13.94 17.24
C ASP A 589 -20.83 14.04 16.41
N LEU A 590 -20.85 13.43 15.22
CA LEU A 590 -19.72 13.34 14.30
C LEU A 590 -20.07 14.02 12.97
N PRO A 591 -20.23 15.36 12.96
CA PRO A 591 -20.80 16.08 11.83
C PRO A 591 -19.96 16.01 10.56
N LYS A 592 -18.65 15.72 10.66
CA LYS A 592 -17.75 15.61 9.50
C LYS A 592 -17.58 14.18 8.98
N LEU A 593 -18.20 13.18 9.63
CA LEU A 593 -18.01 11.79 9.25
C LEU A 593 -18.56 11.54 7.85
N THR A 594 -17.69 11.12 6.94
CA THR A 594 -18.03 10.80 5.55
C THR A 594 -17.97 9.31 5.26
N ARG A 595 -17.14 8.55 5.99
CA ARG A 595 -16.94 7.11 5.78
C ARG A 595 -17.03 6.37 7.11
N LEU A 596 -17.94 5.40 7.19
CA LEU A 596 -18.10 4.52 8.34
C LEU A 596 -17.98 3.06 7.91
N SER A 597 -17.08 2.32 8.53
CA SER A 597 -16.93 0.88 8.32
C SER A 597 -16.90 0.16 9.66
N LEU A 598 -17.85 -0.74 9.88
CA LEU A 598 -17.96 -1.53 11.11
C LEU A 598 -18.01 -3.01 10.74
N SER A 599 -17.35 -3.87 11.51
CA SER A 599 -17.52 -5.32 11.39
C SER A 599 -17.93 -6.00 12.69
N TYR A 600 -18.37 -7.26 12.57
CA TYR A 600 -18.74 -8.17 13.65
C TYR A 600 -19.72 -7.55 14.63
N GLN A 601 -19.43 -7.63 15.93
CA GLN A 601 -20.29 -7.14 17.00
C GLN A 601 -20.67 -5.66 16.82
N TYR A 602 -19.78 -4.81 16.30
CA TYR A 602 -20.08 -3.40 16.09
C TYR A 602 -21.08 -3.19 14.95
N ALA A 603 -20.98 -4.00 13.89
CA ALA A 603 -21.98 -3.99 12.84
C ALA A 603 -23.33 -4.50 13.36
N HIS A 604 -23.34 -5.58 14.14
CA HIS A 604 -24.58 -6.16 14.70
C HIS A 604 -25.26 -5.26 15.76
N MET A 605 -24.49 -4.50 16.53
CA MET A 605 -25.00 -3.57 17.54
C MET A 605 -25.34 -2.18 16.97
N PHE A 606 -25.07 -1.95 15.68
CA PHE A 606 -25.23 -0.65 15.04
C PHE A 606 -26.67 -0.13 15.16
N GLN A 607 -26.83 1.11 15.65
CA GLN A 607 -28.14 1.77 15.78
C GLN A 607 -28.28 2.94 14.81
N PHE A 608 -29.37 2.96 14.04
CA PHE A 608 -29.66 4.02 13.05
C PHE A 608 -29.73 5.43 13.65
N LYS A 609 -29.99 5.55 14.95
CA LYS A 609 -30.02 6.85 15.65
C LYS A 609 -28.71 7.62 15.53
N MET A 610 -27.57 6.93 15.35
CA MET A 610 -26.26 7.54 15.09
C MET A 610 -26.28 8.48 13.88
N PHE A 611 -27.17 8.25 12.91
CA PHE A 611 -27.29 9.08 11.72
C PHE A 611 -27.75 10.51 12.00
N GLN A 612 -28.38 10.77 13.16
CA GLN A 612 -28.73 12.13 13.57
C GLN A 612 -27.49 13.01 13.78
N GLY A 613 -26.40 12.42 14.28
CA GLY A 613 -25.12 13.11 14.48
C GLY A 613 -24.14 13.00 13.30
N THR A 614 -24.50 12.31 12.21
CA THR A 614 -23.61 12.06 11.05
C THR A 614 -24.24 12.45 9.71
N PRO A 615 -24.70 13.70 9.53
CA PRO A 615 -25.43 14.14 8.34
C PRO A 615 -24.61 14.12 7.04
N ASN A 616 -23.27 14.02 7.13
CA ASN A 616 -22.36 14.03 6.00
C ASN A 616 -21.90 12.66 5.54
N LEU A 617 -22.50 11.58 6.06
CA LEU A 617 -22.10 10.22 5.71
C LEU A 617 -22.35 9.94 4.22
N THR A 618 -21.28 9.51 3.53
CA THR A 618 -21.27 9.20 2.10
C THR A 618 -21.07 7.71 1.82
N HIS A 619 -20.32 7.02 2.67
CA HIS A 619 -20.05 5.59 2.55
C HIS A 619 -20.35 4.90 3.88
N LEU A 620 -21.16 3.85 3.83
CA LEU A 620 -21.48 3.00 4.97
C LEU A 620 -21.17 1.54 4.64
N ARG A 621 -20.29 0.91 5.41
CA ARG A 621 -19.98 -0.51 5.33
C ARG A 621 -20.27 -1.20 6.65
N LEU A 622 -21.10 -2.23 6.61
CA LEU A 622 -21.45 -3.10 7.73
C LEU A 622 -21.09 -4.54 7.37
N THR A 623 -20.15 -5.14 8.08
CA THR A 623 -19.67 -6.50 7.83
C THR A 623 -19.98 -7.40 9.02
N GLY A 624 -21.10 -8.12 8.97
CA GLY A 624 -21.48 -9.13 9.97
C GLY A 624 -20.65 -10.41 9.84
N ALA A 625 -20.84 -11.34 10.78
CA ALA A 625 -20.11 -12.60 10.81
C ALA A 625 -20.44 -13.49 9.59
N SER A 626 -19.46 -14.26 9.11
CA SER A 626 -19.65 -15.22 8.02
C SER A 626 -20.50 -16.41 8.48
N SER A 627 -21.44 -16.87 7.64
CA SER A 627 -22.37 -17.98 7.96
C SER A 627 -21.72 -19.36 8.11
N LEU A 628 -20.39 -19.46 7.97
CA LEU A 628 -19.64 -20.68 8.28
C LEU A 628 -19.60 -20.99 9.79
N LEU A 629 -20.10 -20.06 10.60
CA LEU A 629 -20.26 -20.19 12.04
C LEU A 629 -21.55 -20.90 12.42
N GLY A 630 -21.41 -22.04 13.08
CA GLY A 630 -22.50 -22.79 13.69
C GLY A 630 -23.22 -22.03 14.84
N PRO A 631 -24.11 -22.72 15.58
CA PRO A 631 -25.12 -22.11 16.47
C PRO A 631 -24.62 -21.27 17.66
N LEU A 632 -23.31 -21.13 17.87
CA LEU A 632 -22.73 -20.50 19.06
C LEU A 632 -23.01 -18.99 19.19
N MET A 633 -23.46 -18.33 18.12
CA MET A 633 -23.95 -16.94 18.15
C MET A 633 -25.48 -16.81 17.98
N GLN A 634 -26.27 -17.86 18.21
CA GLN A 634 -27.74 -17.78 18.22
C GLN A 634 -28.33 -17.13 19.49
N ARG A 635 -27.76 -16.03 19.99
CA ARG A 635 -28.55 -15.10 20.82
C ARG A 635 -29.45 -14.31 19.87
N GLN A 636 -30.68 -14.79 19.69
CA GLN A 636 -31.73 -14.21 18.83
C GLN A 636 -32.15 -12.76 19.18
N ASP A 637 -31.60 -12.14 20.22
CA ASP A 637 -32.09 -10.85 20.75
C ASP A 637 -31.55 -9.59 20.05
N TYR A 638 -30.53 -9.68 19.19
CA TYR A 638 -29.84 -8.48 18.70
C TYR A 638 -30.44 -7.86 17.43
N MET A 639 -31.23 -8.61 16.64
CA MET A 639 -31.87 -8.13 15.40
C MET A 639 -33.38 -8.31 15.43
N SER A 640 -34.04 -8.11 16.57
CA SER A 640 -35.50 -7.93 16.53
C SER A 640 -35.82 -6.59 15.85
N PRO A 641 -36.83 -6.52 14.96
CA PRO A 641 -37.38 -5.26 14.44
C PRO A 641 -37.73 -4.25 15.54
N SER A 642 -37.91 -4.70 16.79
CA SER A 642 -38.09 -3.83 17.96
C SER A 642 -36.86 -2.99 18.31
N ASN A 643 -35.64 -3.39 17.93
CA ASN A 643 -34.43 -2.56 18.10
C ASN A 643 -34.37 -1.42 17.08
N PHE A 644 -35.20 -1.47 16.03
CA PHE A 644 -35.45 -0.35 15.13
C PHE A 644 -36.54 0.58 15.66
N ALA A 645 -37.28 0.18 16.69
CA ALA A 645 -38.30 0.98 17.34
C ALA A 645 -37.70 1.85 18.45
N PHE A 646 -37.68 3.16 18.25
CA PHE A 646 -37.54 4.12 19.34
C PHE A 646 -38.78 4.02 20.23
N GLY A 647 -38.67 3.28 21.34
CA GLY A 647 -39.63 3.23 22.43
C GLY A 647 -38.90 3.22 23.78
N PRO A 648 -39.50 3.74 24.86
CA PRO A 648 -38.77 4.08 26.09
C PRO A 648 -38.27 2.82 26.79
N THR A 649 -36.98 2.82 27.11
CA THR A 649 -36.40 2.19 28.29
C THR A 649 -36.94 0.79 28.66
N ARG A 650 -36.32 -0.28 28.12
CA ARG A 650 -36.17 -1.52 28.91
C ARG A 650 -35.01 -1.31 29.88
N MET A 651 -35.27 -0.50 30.92
CA MET A 651 -34.46 -0.48 32.12
C MET A 651 -34.71 -1.79 32.85
N ILE A 652 -33.63 -2.55 33.06
CA ILE A 652 -33.32 -3.29 34.29
C ILE A 652 -34.53 -3.46 35.23
N TYR A 653 -35.22 -4.58 35.10
CA TYR A 653 -35.99 -5.17 36.18
C TYR A 653 -35.56 -6.63 36.27
N ASP A 654 -34.39 -6.84 36.87
CA ASP A 654 -34.03 -8.07 37.57
C ASP A 654 -32.68 -7.84 38.28
N GLN A 655 -32.77 -7.19 39.44
CA GLN A 655 -31.88 -7.34 40.60
C GLN A 655 -32.20 -6.19 41.56
N PHE A 656 -33.20 -6.38 42.41
CA PHE A 656 -33.26 -5.94 43.80
C PHE A 656 -34.68 -6.20 44.36
N THR A 657 -34.89 -7.41 44.86
CA THR A 657 -35.88 -7.66 45.91
C THR A 657 -35.21 -8.49 47.01
N PHE A 658 -35.01 -7.83 48.14
CA PHE A 658 -34.67 -8.43 49.41
C PHE A 658 -35.84 -9.28 49.93
N ALA A 659 -35.51 -10.47 50.46
CA ALA A 659 -36.12 -11.18 51.58
C ALA A 659 -37.65 -11.42 51.58
N LYS A 660 -38.06 -12.70 51.47
CA LYS A 660 -38.56 -13.51 52.61
C LYS A 660 -39.13 -14.86 52.16
N ASP A 661 -38.60 -15.91 52.77
CA ASP A 661 -39.23 -17.05 53.44
C ASP A 661 -40.42 -17.80 52.79
N ASP A 662 -40.19 -19.11 52.65
CA ASP A 662 -41.07 -20.23 53.00
C ASP A 662 -42.52 -20.25 52.47
N TYR A 663 -42.86 -21.22 51.59
CA TYR A 663 -43.49 -22.48 52.01
C TYR A 663 -43.82 -23.42 50.83
N ASN A 664 -43.55 -24.69 51.09
CA ASN A 664 -44.01 -25.93 50.46
C ASN A 664 -45.51 -26.02 50.07
N ASN A 665 -45.79 -26.71 48.96
CA ASN A 665 -46.65 -27.92 48.80
C ASN A 665 -47.24 -27.95 47.37
N ASN A 666 -46.93 -28.92 46.50
CA ASN A 666 -47.37 -30.34 46.42
C ASN A 666 -48.85 -30.55 46.04
N GLU A 667 -49.02 -31.54 45.12
CA GLU A 667 -50.24 -32.31 44.78
C GLU A 667 -51.27 -31.60 43.87
N HIS A 668 -51.99 -32.24 42.94
CA HIS A 668 -52.13 -33.63 42.49
C HIS A 668 -52.95 -33.62 41.17
N GLU A 669 -52.58 -34.52 40.25
CA GLU A 669 -53.44 -35.48 39.52
C GLU A 669 -54.72 -35.08 38.74
N ASP A 670 -54.72 -35.65 37.52
CA ASP A 670 -55.77 -36.42 36.84
C ASP A 670 -56.92 -35.77 36.04
N ASP A 671 -56.92 -36.23 34.76
CA ASP A 671 -58.04 -36.71 33.94
C ASP A 671 -59.30 -35.85 33.78
N HIS A 672 -59.58 -35.48 32.53
CA HIS A 672 -60.68 -36.12 31.79
C HIS A 672 -60.74 -35.67 30.33
N GLU A 673 -60.83 -36.66 29.44
CA GLU A 673 -61.40 -36.57 28.10
C GLU A 673 -62.78 -35.90 28.13
N ASN A 674 -63.03 -34.96 27.22
CA ASN A 674 -64.29 -34.99 26.49
C ASN A 674 -64.22 -34.26 25.15
N ASP A 675 -64.66 -35.02 24.16
CA ASP A 675 -64.90 -34.74 22.77
C ASP A 675 -66.12 -33.83 22.60
N HIS A 676 -66.00 -32.70 21.90
CA HIS A 676 -67.10 -32.10 21.14
C HIS A 676 -66.59 -31.06 20.12
N LYS A 677 -66.52 -31.50 18.86
CA LYS A 677 -66.92 -30.79 17.63
C LYS A 677 -67.66 -29.45 17.83
N LYS A 678 -67.16 -28.37 17.22
CA LYS A 678 -67.65 -27.77 15.94
C LYS A 678 -67.53 -26.23 15.90
N ASP A 679 -67.08 -25.79 14.73
CA ASP A 679 -67.44 -24.58 13.99
C ASP A 679 -66.88 -23.20 14.43
N ASP A 680 -66.51 -22.47 13.38
CA ASP A 680 -66.43 -21.02 13.20
C ASP A 680 -65.16 -20.24 13.60
N GLU A 681 -64.35 -20.00 12.55
CA GLU A 681 -64.05 -18.66 12.02
C GLU A 681 -63.88 -17.54 13.04
N GLY A 682 -62.64 -17.16 13.35
CA GLY A 682 -62.39 -15.87 13.99
C GLY A 682 -61.00 -15.73 14.59
N GLY A 683 -60.10 -15.05 13.88
CA GLY A 683 -58.86 -14.58 14.46
C GLY A 683 -57.69 -14.48 13.50
N GLY A 684 -57.88 -13.83 12.35
CA GLY A 684 -56.77 -13.35 11.54
C GLY A 684 -55.92 -12.37 12.36
N LEU A 685 -54.88 -12.87 13.03
CA LEU A 685 -53.68 -12.10 13.36
C LEU A 685 -52.91 -11.90 12.05
N GLU A 686 -53.53 -11.18 11.11
CA GLU A 686 -52.81 -10.57 10.01
C GLU A 686 -51.80 -9.61 10.63
N ASN A 687 -50.53 -10.03 10.63
CA ASN A 687 -49.33 -9.23 10.42
C ASN A 687 -49.58 -7.72 10.47
N ALA A 688 -49.79 -7.16 11.66
CA ALA A 688 -49.78 -5.71 11.83
C ALA A 688 -48.39 -5.26 11.35
N PRO A 689 -48.29 -4.47 10.27
CA PRO A 689 -47.00 -4.08 9.71
C PRO A 689 -46.22 -3.40 10.82
N ALA A 690 -45.01 -3.89 11.09
CA ALA A 690 -44.13 -3.28 12.08
C ALA A 690 -44.00 -1.79 11.73
N THR A 691 -44.66 -0.93 12.50
CA THR A 691 -44.61 0.50 12.31
C THR A 691 -43.23 0.95 12.71
N PHE A 692 -42.34 1.09 11.73
CA PHE A 692 -41.04 1.71 11.93
C PHE A 692 -41.28 3.12 12.51
N PRO A 693 -40.57 3.51 13.58
CA PRO A 693 -40.74 4.81 14.19
C PRO A 693 -40.48 5.88 13.15
N THR A 694 -41.46 6.76 12.96
CA THR A 694 -41.53 7.81 11.94
C THR A 694 -40.55 8.96 12.14
N GLN A 695 -39.55 8.81 13.02
CA GLN A 695 -38.47 9.80 13.10
C GLN A 695 -37.67 9.73 11.80
N HIS A 696 -37.82 10.76 10.97
CA HIS A 696 -37.22 10.88 9.65
C HIS A 696 -35.68 10.91 9.74
N ILE A 697 -35.06 9.73 9.75
CA ILE A 697 -33.62 9.59 9.57
C ILE A 697 -33.36 9.56 8.07
N HIS A 698 -32.76 10.63 7.56
CA HIS A 698 -32.44 10.79 6.14
C HIS A 698 -30.94 11.03 5.98
N LEU A 699 -30.30 10.25 5.12
CA LEU A 699 -28.88 10.38 4.76
C LEU A 699 -28.78 10.89 3.32
N PRO A 700 -28.96 12.21 3.08
CA PRO A 700 -29.02 12.77 1.74
C PRO A 700 -27.71 12.59 0.95
N LYS A 701 -26.59 12.35 1.63
CA LYS A 701 -25.26 12.25 1.00
C LYS A 701 -24.77 10.82 0.85
N LEU A 702 -25.52 9.82 1.31
CA LEU A 702 -25.10 8.43 1.21
C LEU A 702 -25.13 7.99 -0.27
N VAL A 703 -23.95 7.70 -0.81
CA VAL A 703 -23.75 7.26 -2.20
C VAL A 703 -23.34 5.80 -2.29
N ASP A 704 -22.75 5.23 -1.23
CA ASP A 704 -22.31 3.84 -1.19
C ASP A 704 -22.74 3.14 0.11
N LEU A 705 -23.42 2.01 -0.04
CA LEU A 705 -23.92 1.17 1.05
C LEU A 705 -23.49 -0.28 0.81
N SER A 706 -22.67 -0.80 1.71
CA SER A 706 -22.18 -2.18 1.68
C SER A 706 -22.60 -2.93 2.94
N ILE A 707 -23.43 -3.95 2.81
CA ILE A 707 -23.80 -4.87 3.89
C ILE A 707 -23.29 -6.26 3.50
N SER A 708 -22.38 -6.84 4.29
CA SER A 708 -21.79 -8.15 4.04
C SER A 708 -21.86 -9.04 5.28
N GLY A 709 -21.99 -10.37 5.12
CA GLY A 709 -22.11 -11.32 6.23
C GLY A 709 -23.51 -11.92 6.33
N ASN A 710 -23.78 -12.71 7.37
CA ASN A 710 -25.05 -13.42 7.56
C ASN A 710 -26.17 -12.50 8.11
N TRP A 711 -26.68 -11.60 7.27
CA TRP A 711 -27.78 -10.70 7.62
C TRP A 711 -29.11 -11.24 7.11
N GLU A 712 -30.16 -11.16 7.93
CA GLU A 712 -31.53 -11.32 7.45
C GLU A 712 -32.08 -9.94 7.06
N ILE A 713 -32.09 -9.66 5.76
CA ILE A 713 -32.68 -8.43 5.22
C ILE A 713 -34.01 -8.84 4.62
N ASN A 714 -35.11 -8.39 5.20
CA ASN A 714 -36.42 -8.61 4.60
C ASN A 714 -36.79 -7.47 3.64
N THR A 715 -37.84 -7.69 2.86
CA THR A 715 -38.38 -6.76 1.87
C THR A 715 -38.71 -5.39 2.47
N ALA A 716 -39.23 -5.34 3.71
CA ALA A 716 -39.57 -4.10 4.39
C ALA A 716 -38.33 -3.26 4.76
N MET A 717 -37.27 -3.91 5.26
CA MET A 717 -36.00 -3.27 5.61
C MET A 717 -35.30 -2.73 4.35
N LEU A 718 -35.24 -3.52 3.28
CA LEU A 718 -34.69 -3.06 2.01
C LEU A 718 -35.48 -1.86 1.46
N HIS A 719 -36.82 -1.94 1.51
CA HIS A 719 -37.67 -0.84 1.11
C HIS A 719 -37.38 0.43 1.93
N PHE A 720 -37.26 0.33 3.26
CA PHE A 720 -36.91 1.45 4.12
C PHE A 720 -35.54 2.06 3.73
N MET A 721 -34.51 1.23 3.55
CA MET A 721 -33.17 1.70 3.16
C MET A 721 -33.20 2.46 1.82
N CYS A 722 -33.90 1.93 0.83
CA CYS A 722 -33.92 2.51 -0.51
C CYS A 722 -34.87 3.71 -0.65
N SER A 723 -35.99 3.74 0.07
CA SER A 723 -37.04 4.77 -0.09
C SER A 723 -36.96 5.92 0.91
N GLN A 724 -36.35 5.71 2.08
CA GLN A 724 -36.33 6.71 3.17
C GLN A 724 -34.92 7.08 3.60
N LEU A 725 -34.02 6.10 3.73
CA LEU A 725 -32.69 6.35 4.28
C LEU A 725 -31.74 6.98 3.25
N ALA A 726 -31.64 6.41 2.05
CA ALA A 726 -30.53 6.66 1.12
C ALA A 726 -30.98 6.89 -0.33
N LEU A 727 -31.74 7.96 -0.58
CA LEU A 727 -32.31 8.26 -1.91
C LEU A 727 -31.27 8.55 -3.01
N ASN A 728 -30.03 8.89 -2.64
CA ASN A 728 -28.95 9.24 -3.58
C ASN A 728 -27.93 8.12 -3.77
N LEU A 729 -28.29 6.88 -3.47
CA LEU A 729 -27.39 5.75 -3.55
C LEU A 729 -26.96 5.49 -5.01
N GLU A 730 -25.65 5.42 -5.23
CA GLU A 730 -25.01 5.10 -6.53
C GLU A 730 -24.47 3.66 -6.54
N SER A 731 -24.10 3.13 -5.37
CA SER A 731 -23.57 1.78 -5.19
C SER A 731 -24.26 1.07 -4.01
N LEU A 732 -24.74 -0.15 -4.25
CA LEU A 732 -25.32 -1.04 -3.24
C LEU A 732 -24.63 -2.40 -3.28
N ALA A 733 -23.98 -2.82 -2.19
CA ALA A 733 -23.39 -4.15 -2.06
C ALA A 733 -24.09 -4.95 -0.95
N LEU A 734 -24.64 -6.12 -1.26
CA LEU A 734 -25.33 -7.03 -0.35
C LEU A 734 -24.71 -8.44 -0.47
N HIS A 735 -23.77 -8.80 0.40
CA HIS A 735 -23.04 -10.07 0.32
C HIS A 735 -23.39 -11.01 1.49
N GLY A 736 -23.78 -12.25 1.21
CA GLY A 736 -24.11 -13.23 2.27
C GLY A 736 -25.45 -12.98 2.98
N THR A 737 -26.23 -12.02 2.51
CA THR A 737 -27.54 -11.66 3.08
C THR A 737 -28.62 -12.65 2.66
N ARG A 738 -29.55 -12.98 3.56
CA ARG A 738 -30.71 -13.86 3.36
C ARG A 738 -32.02 -13.06 3.43
N GLY A 739 -33.12 -13.63 2.95
CA GLY A 739 -34.46 -13.04 3.07
C GLY A 739 -34.90 -12.13 1.90
N LEU A 740 -34.09 -12.01 0.86
CA LEU A 740 -34.41 -11.26 -0.37
C LEU A 740 -34.35 -12.16 -1.60
N SER A 741 -35.42 -12.15 -2.39
CA SER A 741 -35.33 -12.65 -3.77
C SER A 741 -34.70 -11.61 -4.69
N ALA A 742 -34.06 -12.06 -5.77
CA ALA A 742 -33.52 -11.16 -6.79
C ALA A 742 -34.61 -10.24 -7.39
N LYS A 743 -35.82 -10.77 -7.55
CA LYS A 743 -36.99 -10.02 -8.04
C LYS A 743 -37.33 -8.85 -7.13
N GLU A 744 -37.44 -9.09 -5.82
CA GLU A 744 -37.75 -8.03 -4.84
C GLU A 744 -36.64 -6.97 -4.79
N LEU A 745 -35.38 -7.40 -4.82
CA LEU A 745 -34.25 -6.49 -4.86
C LEU A 745 -34.31 -5.56 -6.07
N ILE A 746 -34.52 -6.12 -7.27
CA ILE A 746 -34.61 -5.36 -8.51
C ILE A 746 -35.84 -4.44 -8.48
N GLU A 747 -36.99 -4.94 -8.04
CA GLU A 747 -38.23 -4.15 -7.95
C GLU A 747 -38.09 -2.95 -7.01
N ILE A 748 -37.52 -3.16 -5.81
CA ILE A 748 -37.36 -2.08 -4.82
C ILE A 748 -36.30 -1.07 -5.28
N THR A 749 -35.14 -1.53 -5.74
CA THR A 749 -34.05 -0.64 -6.14
C THR A 749 -34.41 0.17 -7.37
N SER A 750 -35.02 -0.44 -8.40
CA SER A 750 -35.43 0.27 -9.61
C SER A 750 -36.53 1.32 -9.39
N ARG A 751 -37.41 1.10 -8.41
CA ARG A 751 -38.45 2.08 -8.06
C ARG A 751 -37.94 3.27 -7.27
N ASN A 752 -36.97 3.05 -6.38
CA ASN A 752 -36.59 4.03 -5.37
C ASN A 752 -35.24 4.71 -5.62
N LEU A 753 -34.30 4.07 -6.32
CA LEU A 753 -32.91 4.51 -6.43
C LEU A 753 -32.53 4.88 -7.87
N TRP A 754 -33.08 5.97 -8.39
CA TRP A 754 -32.84 6.41 -9.78
C TRP A 754 -31.37 6.76 -10.12
N ARG A 755 -30.50 6.94 -9.12
CA ARG A 755 -29.05 7.19 -9.30
C ARG A 755 -28.18 5.93 -9.24
N LEU A 756 -28.76 4.77 -8.96
CA LEU A 756 -28.01 3.53 -8.77
C LEU A 756 -27.28 3.15 -10.06
N GLN A 757 -25.96 3.05 -9.97
CA GLN A 757 -25.08 2.66 -11.08
C GLN A 757 -24.66 1.20 -10.95
N GLN A 758 -24.45 0.74 -9.71
CA GLN A 758 -23.93 -0.59 -9.43
C GLN A 758 -24.65 -1.25 -8.26
N VAL A 759 -25.00 -2.52 -8.45
CA VAL A 759 -25.53 -3.39 -7.39
C VAL A 759 -24.69 -4.66 -7.37
N ASN A 760 -24.01 -4.94 -6.27
CA ASN A 760 -23.22 -6.16 -6.09
C ASN A 760 -23.90 -7.07 -5.08
N VAL A 761 -24.27 -8.28 -5.48
CA VAL A 761 -25.11 -9.15 -4.67
C VAL A 761 -24.52 -10.54 -4.59
N GLY A 762 -24.28 -11.00 -3.36
CA GLY A 762 -23.92 -12.37 -3.05
C GLY A 762 -25.12 -13.33 -3.11
N LEU A 763 -26.02 -13.18 -4.09
CA LEU A 763 -27.17 -14.05 -4.29
C LEU A 763 -26.93 -14.90 -5.54
N THR A 764 -27.23 -16.19 -5.41
CA THR A 764 -27.19 -17.12 -6.52
C THR A 764 -28.51 -17.05 -7.25
N ILE A 765 -28.44 -16.81 -8.56
CA ILE A 765 -29.63 -16.62 -9.39
C ILE A 765 -29.61 -17.62 -10.52
N SER A 766 -30.68 -18.42 -10.63
CA SER A 766 -30.85 -19.29 -11.78
C SER A 766 -31.15 -18.44 -13.03
N SER A 767 -30.91 -18.99 -14.22
CA SER A 767 -31.26 -18.29 -15.47
C SER A 767 -32.77 -17.99 -15.56
N GLU A 768 -33.60 -18.81 -14.92
CA GLU A 768 -35.06 -18.62 -14.86
C GLU A 768 -35.43 -17.48 -13.91
N ASP A 769 -34.83 -17.43 -12.72
CA ASP A 769 -35.03 -16.35 -11.75
C ASP A 769 -34.52 -15.00 -12.28
N ALA A 770 -33.39 -15.01 -12.99
CA ALA A 770 -32.86 -13.81 -13.66
C ALA A 770 -33.85 -13.27 -14.69
N ARG A 771 -34.45 -14.15 -15.50
CA ARG A 771 -35.48 -13.77 -16.46
C ARG A 771 -36.76 -13.28 -15.76
N ALA A 772 -37.19 -13.96 -14.70
CA ALA A 772 -38.36 -13.59 -13.91
C ALA A 772 -38.17 -12.24 -13.18
N ALA A 773 -36.94 -11.92 -12.79
CA ALA A 773 -36.55 -10.64 -12.21
C ALA A 773 -36.29 -9.54 -13.26
N GLY A 774 -36.38 -9.87 -14.56
CA GLY A 774 -36.24 -8.90 -15.65
C GLY A 774 -34.80 -8.46 -15.94
N VAL A 775 -33.81 -9.31 -15.67
CA VAL A 775 -32.39 -9.07 -15.98
C VAL A 775 -31.83 -10.05 -17.01
N ILE A 776 -30.86 -9.60 -17.80
CA ILE A 776 -30.16 -10.39 -18.82
C ILE A 776 -28.64 -10.36 -18.57
N PRO A 777 -27.90 -11.45 -18.85
CA PRO A 777 -26.45 -11.49 -18.68
C PRO A 777 -25.75 -10.55 -19.66
N CYS A 778 -24.67 -9.91 -19.21
CA CYS A 778 -23.76 -9.09 -20.01
C CYS A 778 -22.63 -9.98 -20.56
N GLU A 779 -22.30 -9.84 -21.85
CA GLU A 779 -21.31 -10.70 -22.54
C GLU A 779 -19.87 -10.52 -22.02
N ASP A 780 -19.58 -9.46 -21.25
CA ASP A 780 -18.23 -9.09 -20.78
C ASP A 780 -17.80 -9.73 -19.45
N GLY A 781 -18.49 -10.78 -18.98
CA GLY A 781 -18.24 -11.37 -17.66
C GLY A 781 -17.03 -12.32 -17.60
N THR A 782 -16.09 -12.07 -16.68
CA THR A 782 -15.09 -13.05 -16.26
C THR A 782 -15.76 -14.28 -15.62
N HIS A 783 -15.14 -15.47 -15.73
CA HIS A 783 -15.73 -16.77 -15.33
C HIS A 783 -16.25 -16.88 -13.88
N HIS A 784 -15.95 -15.95 -12.97
CA HIS A 784 -16.27 -16.08 -11.53
C HIS A 784 -17.39 -15.15 -11.03
N SER A 785 -17.87 -14.23 -11.86
CA SER A 785 -18.99 -13.34 -11.51
C SER A 785 -19.79 -13.03 -12.77
N ARG A 786 -21.08 -13.28 -12.74
CA ARG A 786 -21.95 -12.93 -13.87
C ARG A 786 -22.49 -11.53 -13.67
N LYS A 787 -22.17 -10.65 -14.61
CA LYS A 787 -22.73 -9.31 -14.69
C LYS A 787 -24.05 -9.39 -15.44
N PHE A 788 -25.08 -8.74 -14.91
CA PHE A 788 -26.42 -8.67 -15.46
C PHE A 788 -26.84 -7.21 -15.59
N VAL A 789 -27.68 -6.93 -16.58
CA VAL A 789 -28.31 -5.62 -16.81
C VAL A 789 -29.82 -5.80 -16.90
N LEU A 790 -30.60 -4.75 -16.65
CA LEU A 790 -32.04 -4.80 -16.84
C LEU A 790 -32.37 -5.09 -18.30
N ALA A 791 -33.32 -5.99 -18.55
CA ALA A 791 -33.78 -6.30 -19.90
C ALA A 791 -34.47 -5.09 -20.56
N ASN A 792 -35.17 -4.28 -19.75
CA ASN A 792 -35.88 -3.08 -20.16
C ASN A 792 -35.60 -1.93 -19.18
N PRO A 793 -34.41 -1.31 -19.22
CA PRO A 793 -34.07 -0.21 -18.32
C PRO A 793 -34.95 1.01 -18.60
N PRO A 794 -35.55 1.65 -17.58
CA PRO A 794 -36.12 2.98 -17.70
C PRO A 794 -35.11 3.96 -18.32
N GLN A 795 -35.58 4.93 -19.11
CA GLN A 795 -34.70 5.88 -19.79
C GLN A 795 -33.84 6.65 -18.76
N GLY A 796 -32.52 6.52 -18.87
CA GLY A 796 -31.56 7.13 -17.94
C GLY A 796 -31.22 6.31 -16.69
N TYR A 797 -31.83 5.13 -16.51
CA TYR A 797 -31.55 4.21 -15.40
C TYR A 797 -31.01 2.87 -15.92
N ASN A 798 -29.70 2.67 -15.87
CA ASN A 798 -29.07 1.43 -16.36
C ASN A 798 -28.04 0.88 -15.36
N PRO A 799 -28.48 0.47 -14.15
CA PRO A 799 -27.59 -0.13 -13.17
C PRO A 799 -27.02 -1.47 -13.67
N SER A 800 -25.77 -1.72 -13.32
CA SER A 800 -25.16 -3.04 -13.46
C SER A 800 -25.40 -3.87 -12.20
N PHE A 801 -26.04 -5.02 -12.34
CA PHE A 801 -26.20 -6.00 -11.27
C PHE A 801 -25.13 -7.08 -11.37
N ILE A 802 -24.30 -7.26 -10.35
CA ILE A 802 -23.27 -8.30 -10.30
C ILE A 802 -23.77 -9.36 -9.32
N PHE A 803 -24.08 -10.54 -9.82
CA PHE A 803 -24.48 -11.68 -8.98
C PHE A 803 -23.32 -12.68 -8.92
N SER A 804 -23.00 -13.16 -7.71
CA SER A 804 -22.01 -14.23 -7.53
C SER A 804 -22.56 -15.55 -8.05
N THR A 805 -21.78 -16.28 -8.85
CA THR A 805 -22.11 -17.67 -9.19
C THR A 805 -21.73 -18.57 -8.03
N THR A 806 -22.64 -19.43 -7.57
CA THR A 806 -22.29 -20.57 -6.71
C THR A 806 -21.21 -21.37 -7.42
N TYR A 807 -20.09 -21.57 -6.75
CA TYR A 807 -19.26 -22.75 -6.98
C TYR A 807 -19.70 -23.83 -6.00
#